data_AF-A0A1B1NDA2-F1
#
_entry.id   AF-A0A1B1NDA2-F1
#
_cell.length_a   1.000
_cell.length_b   1.000
_cell.length_c   1.000
_cell.angle_alpha   90.00
_cell.angle_beta   90.00
_cell.angle_gamma   90.00
#
_symmetry.space_group_name_H-M   'P 1'
#
loop_
_entity.id
_entity.type
_entity.pdbx_description
1 polymer ?
#
loop_
_entity_poly.entity_id
_entity_poly.type
_entity_poly.pdbx_seq_one_letter_code
_entity_poly.pdbx_strand_id
1 'polypeptide(L)'
;MGHHDGDATTPTPAAHRHQPAAPSYPPAPEVPSPPTPSTAGQAADNPVYTPRTQPGKGGELHQQPGPDQQVLTTAQGLPLADDQNSLTAGERGPTLLEDFALREKIFHFDHERIPERVVHARGYGAHGTFTAAEDLSDLTCASLFAEAGKQTPVFVRFSTVAGNLGSFDLARDVRGFAVKFYTDEGNWDLVGNNIPVFFVQDAVKFPDLVHAVKEEQDRGWPQAQSAHDTFWDFAGLMPESTHMLLWQMSDRAIPRSFRFMQGFGVHTFRFVDADGASTYVKFHWVPRQGLQSVVWNEAVKINGADPDFHRKDLWQAIQNGDLPEWDLAVQTFDDEFADRFEFDVLDATKVIPEEQVPLRVIGTLRLERTVDNVFSETEQVAFCTQNIVRGIDFTNDPLLQGRNFSYLDTQLKRLGSPNFTQLPINAPRCPVAHFQRDGHMQTGAQSGRATYEPNSFTGAAAGPRADAERGYRSVARHESGDTRRTRPESFADHYSQAGQFWRSQSATEQQHIRMAFVFELSKCEIPQIRTRVVANLRNVDEELAAGVADGLGMELPDATEAHQAPRHDLPESPALSMTTRAPESFAGRKLGILVTDGVEATVLDTLRDTFEQGGALVETIGLKVGGVTLADGTRRPVDHKIDGAPSVLFDAVALLGDGTGAEELAGHPATRDFVSDAFSHYKVIGHLPGARALLEAGGIDGSLDEACHDLGSVDPQEFLAACGALRHWARDV
;
A
#
# COMPACT_ATOMS: atom_id res chain seq x y z
N MET A 1 32.97 -80.03 -1.42
CA MET A 1 33.81 -80.25 -0.22
C MET A 1 34.29 -78.89 0.25
N GLY A 2 33.99 -78.53 1.51
CA GLY A 2 34.60 -77.38 2.20
C GLY A 2 33.62 -76.31 2.69
N HIS A 3 32.99 -76.57 3.83
CA HIS A 3 32.27 -75.61 4.69
C HIS A 3 33.23 -74.62 5.39
N HIS A 4 32.78 -73.39 5.66
CA HIS A 4 32.69 -72.90 7.04
C HIS A 4 31.75 -71.68 7.17
N ASP A 5 30.81 -71.80 8.11
CA ASP A 5 29.84 -70.81 8.58
C ASP A 5 30.46 -69.68 9.43
N GLY A 6 29.75 -68.56 9.53
CA GLY A 6 30.02 -67.52 10.52
C GLY A 6 29.16 -66.27 10.35
N ASP A 7 27.93 -66.34 10.85
CA ASP A 7 26.92 -65.28 10.91
C ASP A 7 27.32 -64.16 11.91
N ALA A 8 27.09 -62.89 11.53
CA ALA A 8 27.04 -61.74 12.43
C ALA A 8 26.36 -60.55 11.74
N THR A 9 25.03 -60.57 11.79
CA THR A 9 24.13 -59.45 11.54
C THR A 9 24.59 -58.17 12.25
N THR A 10 24.98 -57.15 11.48
CA THR A 10 25.02 -55.75 11.94
C THR A 10 23.87 -55.01 11.24
N PRO A 11 22.91 -54.42 11.96
CA PRO A 11 21.89 -53.61 11.31
C PRO A 11 22.56 -52.36 10.78
N THR A 12 22.54 -52.18 9.46
CA THR A 12 22.88 -50.90 8.82
C THR A 12 21.96 -49.84 9.43
N PRO A 13 22.48 -48.72 9.95
CA PRO A 13 21.60 -47.68 10.47
C PRO A 13 20.73 -47.20 9.31
N ALA A 14 19.42 -47.27 9.51
CA ALA A 14 18.44 -46.75 8.59
C ALA A 14 18.85 -45.33 8.20
N ALA A 15 19.04 -45.10 6.90
CA ALA A 15 19.22 -43.78 6.35
C ALA A 15 18.12 -42.88 6.92
N HIS A 16 18.51 -41.92 7.75
CA HIS A 16 17.63 -40.88 8.22
C HIS A 16 16.94 -40.27 7.01
N ARG A 17 15.60 -40.29 7.04
CA ARG A 17 14.75 -39.65 6.05
C ARG A 17 15.13 -38.17 6.00
N HIS A 18 15.95 -37.78 5.04
CA HIS A 18 15.98 -36.40 4.58
C HIS A 18 14.66 -36.15 3.83
N GLN A 19 13.59 -35.89 4.59
CA GLN A 19 12.56 -35.00 4.08
C GLN A 19 13.28 -33.67 3.77
N PRO A 20 12.99 -32.99 2.64
CA PRO A 20 13.42 -31.62 2.47
C PRO A 20 12.87 -30.85 3.66
N ALA A 21 13.73 -30.41 4.56
CA ALA A 21 13.32 -29.52 5.63
C ALA A 21 12.80 -28.25 4.95
N ALA A 22 11.66 -27.73 5.41
CA ALA A 22 11.30 -26.36 5.12
C ALA A 22 12.51 -25.47 5.45
N PRO A 23 12.84 -24.44 4.64
CA PRO A 23 13.90 -23.51 4.99
C PRO A 23 13.68 -23.05 6.44
N SER A 24 14.71 -23.20 7.29
CA SER A 24 14.63 -22.75 8.68
C SER A 24 14.65 -21.23 8.66
N TYR A 25 13.48 -20.63 8.83
CA TYR A 25 13.37 -19.20 9.07
C TYR A 25 13.89 -18.92 10.48
N PRO A 26 14.65 -17.83 10.68
CA PRO A 26 14.92 -17.38 12.04
C PRO A 26 13.58 -17.17 12.76
N PRO A 27 13.50 -17.44 14.08
CA PRO A 27 12.33 -17.08 14.87
C PRO A 27 12.03 -15.58 14.66
N ALA A 28 10.75 -15.21 14.73
CA ALA A 28 10.34 -13.81 14.66
C ALA A 28 11.21 -13.00 15.64
N PRO A 29 11.92 -11.95 15.19
CA PRO A 29 12.67 -11.10 16.10
C PRO A 29 11.73 -10.50 17.14
N GLU A 30 12.20 -10.32 18.37
CA GLU A 30 11.46 -9.57 19.40
C GLU A 30 11.08 -8.21 18.83
N VAL A 31 9.82 -7.79 19.02
CA VAL A 31 9.34 -6.47 18.60
C VAL A 31 10.15 -5.43 19.38
N PRO A 32 11.07 -4.68 18.73
CA PRO A 32 11.83 -3.67 19.44
C PRO A 32 10.89 -2.53 19.84
N SER A 33 11.10 -1.96 21.03
CA SER A 33 10.40 -0.75 21.45
C SER A 33 10.64 0.37 20.41
N PRO A 34 9.60 1.11 20.01
CA PRO A 34 9.71 2.13 18.99
C PRO A 34 10.68 3.24 19.41
N PRO A 35 11.67 3.60 18.56
CA PRO A 35 12.34 4.87 18.70
C PRO A 35 11.40 5.98 18.23
N THR A 36 10.96 6.86 19.13
CA THR A 36 10.56 8.21 18.71
C THR A 36 11.82 8.97 18.27
N PRO A 37 11.73 9.99 17.40
CA PRO A 37 12.88 10.84 17.06
C PRO A 37 13.62 11.35 18.32
N SER A 38 12.86 11.69 19.37
CA SER A 38 13.41 12.11 20.67
C SER A 38 14.14 11.01 21.46
N THR A 39 13.73 9.73 21.35
CA THR A 39 14.36 8.60 22.05
C THR A 39 15.47 7.91 21.24
N ALA A 40 15.49 8.08 19.92
CA ALA A 40 16.54 7.54 19.04
C ALA A 40 17.94 8.10 19.33
N GLY A 41 18.02 9.36 19.79
CA GLY A 41 19.28 10.05 20.05
C GLY A 41 19.78 10.00 21.49
N GLN A 42 18.94 9.60 22.47
CA GLN A 42 19.29 9.73 23.90
C GLN A 42 20.09 8.53 24.45
N ALA A 43 20.14 7.40 23.74
CA ALA A 43 20.74 6.16 24.23
C ALA A 43 22.03 5.70 23.51
N ALA A 44 22.41 6.32 22.40
CA ALA A 44 23.59 5.90 21.65
C ALA A 44 24.83 6.70 22.07
N ASP A 45 25.59 6.16 23.02
CA ASP A 45 26.99 6.54 23.20
C ASP A 45 27.73 6.09 21.92
N ASN A 46 27.91 7.02 20.97
CA ASN A 46 28.52 6.75 19.66
C ASN A 46 29.91 7.39 19.58
N PRO A 47 30.89 6.91 20.36
CA PRO A 47 32.24 7.48 20.35
C PRO A 47 32.87 7.22 18.98
N VAL A 48 33.24 8.32 18.30
CA VAL A 48 33.98 8.28 17.02
C VAL A 48 35.28 7.47 17.13
N TYR A 49 35.91 7.50 18.31
CA TYR A 49 37.14 6.76 18.59
C TYR A 49 36.91 5.75 19.70
N THR A 50 36.81 4.48 19.33
CA THR A 50 36.93 3.35 20.26
C THR A 50 38.39 2.89 20.34
N PRO A 51 38.81 2.11 21.36
CA PRO A 51 40.13 1.50 21.39
C PRO A 51 40.48 0.62 20.17
N ARG A 52 39.47 0.25 19.37
CA ARG A 52 39.58 -0.53 18.13
C ARG A 52 39.42 0.32 16.86
N THR A 53 39.33 1.64 17.00
CA THR A 53 39.29 2.59 15.88
C THR A 53 40.64 3.27 15.78
N GLN A 54 41.31 3.15 14.63
CA GLN A 54 42.59 3.79 14.37
C GLN A 54 42.52 4.59 13.07
N PRO A 55 42.95 5.86 13.05
CA PRO A 55 43.09 6.59 11.80
C PRO A 55 44.24 5.98 10.98
N GLY A 56 43.99 5.72 9.70
CA GLY A 56 44.99 5.32 8.73
C GLY A 56 45.89 6.48 8.31
N LYS A 57 46.81 6.22 7.37
CA LYS A 57 47.79 7.23 6.92
C LYS A 57 47.13 8.44 6.23
N GLY A 58 45.95 8.26 5.62
CA GLY A 58 45.16 9.33 5.00
C GLY A 58 44.14 9.99 5.94
N GLY A 59 44.05 9.55 7.19
CA GLY A 59 43.06 10.02 8.18
C GLY A 59 41.71 9.28 8.12
N GLU A 60 41.55 8.33 7.22
CA GLU A 60 40.40 7.43 7.15
C GLU A 60 40.32 6.53 8.38
N LEU A 61 39.11 6.24 8.87
CA LEU A 61 38.94 5.43 10.07
C LEU A 61 38.97 3.94 9.75
N HIS A 62 39.90 3.21 10.38
CA HIS A 62 39.93 1.75 10.37
C HIS A 62 39.33 1.23 11.67
N GLN A 63 38.17 0.59 11.57
CA GLN A 63 37.48 -0.03 12.71
C GLN A 63 37.73 -1.54 12.71
N GLN A 64 38.31 -2.06 13.79
CA GLN A 64 38.51 -3.50 13.95
C GLN A 64 37.33 -4.14 14.68
N PRO A 65 36.94 -5.37 14.30
CA PRO A 65 35.81 -6.05 14.93
C PRO A 65 36.06 -6.27 16.42
N GLY A 66 35.08 -5.92 17.25
CA GLY A 66 34.99 -6.28 18.67
C GLY A 66 34.53 -7.73 18.88
N PRO A 67 34.41 -8.19 20.15
CA PRO A 67 33.99 -9.55 20.48
C PRO A 67 32.61 -9.94 19.93
N ASP A 68 31.70 -8.96 19.84
CA ASP A 68 30.30 -9.16 19.41
C ASP A 68 30.05 -8.75 17.95
N GLN A 69 31.12 -8.46 17.19
CA GLN A 69 31.03 -8.03 15.80
C GLN A 69 31.55 -9.12 14.86
N GLN A 70 30.93 -9.23 13.69
CA GLN A 70 31.40 -10.13 12.63
C GLN A 70 32.63 -9.56 11.94
N VAL A 71 33.51 -10.44 11.46
CA VAL A 71 34.66 -10.06 10.63
C VAL A 71 34.16 -9.78 9.22
N LEU A 72 34.53 -8.63 8.64
CA LEU A 72 34.24 -8.31 7.25
C LEU A 72 34.93 -9.31 6.32
N THR A 73 34.18 -9.86 5.37
CA THR A 73 34.68 -10.84 4.40
C THR A 73 34.28 -10.48 2.98
N THR A 74 35.01 -11.04 2.00
CA THR A 74 34.53 -11.15 0.62
C THR A 74 33.31 -12.08 0.53
N ALA A 75 32.59 -12.06 -0.58
CA ALA A 75 31.48 -12.99 -0.84
C ALA A 75 31.93 -14.46 -0.87
N GLN A 76 33.23 -14.73 -1.05
CA GLN A 76 33.83 -16.07 -0.94
C GLN A 76 34.24 -16.43 0.50
N GLY A 77 33.97 -15.56 1.48
CA GLY A 77 34.27 -15.78 2.89
C GLY A 77 35.72 -15.47 3.31
N LEU A 78 36.50 -14.75 2.49
CA LEU A 78 37.87 -14.36 2.85
C LEU A 78 37.85 -13.12 3.76
N PRO A 79 38.42 -13.17 4.99
CA PRO A 79 38.56 -11.99 5.84
C PRO A 79 39.38 -10.87 5.17
N LEU A 80 38.87 -9.63 5.23
CA LEU A 80 39.56 -8.46 4.69
C LEU A 80 40.40 -7.76 5.77
N ALA A 81 41.62 -7.39 5.41
CA ALA A 81 42.52 -6.64 6.29
C ALA A 81 42.30 -5.12 6.21
N ASP A 82 41.94 -4.61 5.04
CA ASP A 82 41.72 -3.19 4.75
C ASP A 82 40.56 -3.07 3.75
N ASP A 83 39.53 -2.30 4.10
CA ASP A 83 38.37 -2.00 3.24
C ASP A 83 38.30 -0.50 2.85
N GLN A 84 39.31 0.27 3.25
CA GLN A 84 39.39 1.70 3.01
C GLN A 84 40.21 2.01 1.75
N ASN A 85 41.14 1.11 1.38
CA ASN A 85 42.10 1.35 0.32
C ASN A 85 42.04 0.28 -0.78
N SER A 86 42.18 0.72 -2.03
CA SER A 86 42.49 -0.18 -3.15
C SER A 86 43.97 -0.59 -3.13
N LEU A 87 44.28 -1.78 -3.63
CA LEU A 87 45.64 -2.21 -3.90
C LEU A 87 46.24 -1.39 -5.04
N THR A 88 47.37 -0.73 -4.78
CA THR A 88 48.07 0.16 -5.71
C THR A 88 49.56 -0.16 -5.80
N ALA A 89 50.22 0.22 -6.91
CA ALA A 89 51.67 0.12 -7.05
C ALA A 89 52.41 1.21 -6.24
N GLY A 90 52.50 1.02 -4.92
CA GLY A 90 53.02 2.00 -3.98
C GLY A 90 51.98 3.04 -3.58
N GLU A 91 52.27 3.84 -2.54
CA GLU A 91 51.28 4.70 -1.85
C GLU A 91 50.54 5.73 -2.74
N ARG A 92 51.07 6.02 -3.93
CA ARG A 92 50.47 6.96 -4.91
C ARG A 92 50.48 6.40 -6.34
N GLY A 93 50.55 5.08 -6.47
CA GLY A 93 50.58 4.39 -7.76
C GLY A 93 49.19 4.12 -8.34
N PRO A 94 49.12 3.58 -9.57
CA PRO A 94 47.86 3.11 -10.14
C PRO A 94 47.29 1.91 -9.36
N THR A 95 45.96 1.79 -9.33
CA THR A 95 45.23 0.60 -8.84
C THR A 95 45.56 -0.62 -9.70
N LEU A 96 45.74 -1.77 -9.06
CA LEU A 96 46.10 -3.01 -9.72
C LEU A 96 44.86 -3.88 -10.01
N LEU A 97 44.80 -4.48 -11.20
CA LEU A 97 43.70 -5.38 -11.58
C LEU A 97 43.66 -6.65 -10.73
N GLU A 98 44.76 -7.04 -10.09
CA GLU A 98 44.80 -8.19 -9.18
C GLU A 98 44.03 -7.96 -7.87
N ASP A 99 43.59 -6.73 -7.58
CA ASP A 99 42.71 -6.41 -6.46
C ASP A 99 41.32 -7.05 -6.62
N PHE A 100 41.18 -8.27 -6.13
CA PHE A 100 39.94 -9.03 -6.22
C PHE A 100 38.88 -8.54 -5.23
N ALA A 101 39.27 -8.01 -4.07
CA ALA A 101 38.33 -7.52 -3.07
C ALA A 101 37.62 -6.25 -3.58
N LEU A 102 38.38 -5.29 -4.14
CA LEU A 102 37.82 -4.13 -4.82
C LEU A 102 36.86 -4.55 -5.94
N ARG A 103 37.34 -5.39 -6.86
CA ARG A 103 36.54 -5.80 -8.02
C ARG A 103 35.26 -6.51 -7.61
N GLU A 104 35.30 -7.38 -6.61
CA GLU A 104 34.12 -8.10 -6.13
C GLU A 104 33.09 -7.15 -5.50
N LYS A 105 33.54 -6.22 -4.64
CA LYS A 105 32.68 -5.21 -4.00
C LYS A 105 31.99 -4.30 -5.04
N ILE A 106 32.76 -3.77 -5.99
CA ILE A 106 32.23 -2.93 -7.08
C ILE A 106 31.33 -3.75 -8.02
N PHE A 107 31.73 -4.98 -8.35
CA PHE A 107 30.91 -5.86 -9.19
C PHE A 107 29.53 -6.12 -8.58
N HIS A 108 29.44 -6.39 -7.28
CA HIS A 108 28.13 -6.56 -6.64
C HIS A 108 27.32 -5.26 -6.66
N PHE A 109 27.94 -4.13 -6.29
CA PHE A 109 27.30 -2.81 -6.30
C PHE A 109 26.70 -2.46 -7.67
N ASP A 110 27.46 -2.67 -8.74
CA ASP A 110 27.05 -2.38 -10.12
C ASP A 110 25.82 -3.19 -10.58
N HIS A 111 25.50 -4.30 -9.90
CA HIS A 111 24.41 -5.21 -10.22
C HIS A 111 23.32 -5.30 -9.13
N GLU A 112 23.27 -4.33 -8.20
CA GLU A 112 22.25 -4.33 -7.14
C GLU A 112 20.81 -4.11 -7.64
N ARG A 113 20.63 -3.42 -8.78
CA ARG A 113 19.31 -3.05 -9.27
C ARG A 113 18.72 -4.15 -10.16
N ILE A 114 17.48 -4.53 -9.86
CA ILE A 114 16.63 -5.33 -10.75
C ILE A 114 15.59 -4.43 -11.41
N PRO A 115 14.93 -4.87 -12.50
CA PRO A 115 13.80 -4.12 -13.03
C PRO A 115 12.72 -3.91 -11.97
N GLU A 116 12.18 -2.70 -11.88
CA GLU A 116 10.97 -2.47 -11.07
C GLU A 116 9.74 -3.16 -11.70
N ARG A 117 8.62 -3.17 -10.98
CA ARG A 117 7.35 -3.62 -11.54
C ARG A 117 6.88 -2.65 -12.63
N VAL A 118 6.31 -3.15 -13.72
CA VAL A 118 5.83 -2.31 -14.85
C VAL A 118 4.75 -1.31 -14.42
N VAL A 119 3.91 -1.72 -13.48
CA VAL A 119 2.93 -0.90 -12.74
C VAL A 119 3.05 -1.24 -11.27
N HIS A 120 2.58 -0.35 -10.38
CA HIS A 120 2.71 -0.54 -8.95
C HIS A 120 4.16 -0.66 -8.45
N ALA A 121 5.10 0.03 -9.13
CA ALA A 121 6.52 0.03 -8.78
C ALA A 121 6.74 0.61 -7.39
N ARG A 122 6.14 1.77 -7.10
CA ARG A 122 6.19 2.41 -5.79
C ARG A 122 5.26 1.72 -4.79
N GLY A 123 5.84 1.16 -3.72
CA GLY A 123 5.06 0.49 -2.68
C GLY A 123 5.86 0.12 -1.45
N TYR A 124 5.17 -0.43 -0.45
CA TYR A 124 5.76 -0.92 0.80
C TYR A 124 5.01 -2.14 1.32
N GLY A 125 5.75 -3.06 1.93
CA GLY A 125 5.19 -4.30 2.45
C GLY A 125 5.40 -4.49 3.95
N ALA A 126 4.53 -5.29 4.53
CA ALA A 126 4.56 -5.66 5.94
C ALA A 126 4.03 -7.09 6.13
N HIS A 127 4.49 -7.73 7.20
CA HIS A 127 4.02 -9.05 7.61
C HIS A 127 2.84 -8.92 8.56
N GLY A 128 1.99 -9.94 8.58
CA GLY A 128 0.85 -9.99 9.47
C GLY A 128 0.23 -11.37 9.57
N THR A 129 -0.95 -11.39 10.17
CA THR A 129 -1.76 -12.58 10.37
C THR A 129 -3.18 -12.32 9.89
N PHE A 130 -3.72 -13.26 9.13
CA PHE A 130 -5.16 -13.35 8.86
C PHE A 130 -5.81 -14.34 9.81
N THR A 131 -6.91 -13.96 10.45
CA THR A 131 -7.68 -14.82 11.34
C THR A 131 -9.09 -15.01 10.78
N ALA A 132 -9.48 -16.24 10.46
CA ALA A 132 -10.84 -16.55 9.99
C ALA A 132 -11.87 -16.23 11.09
N ALA A 133 -12.96 -15.57 10.74
CA ALA A 133 -14.00 -15.21 11.71
C ALA A 133 -14.94 -16.38 12.03
N GLU A 134 -15.18 -17.23 11.03
CA GLU A 134 -16.10 -18.36 11.09
C GLU A 134 -15.65 -19.49 10.15
N ASP A 135 -16.28 -20.65 10.30
CA ASP A 135 -16.17 -21.75 9.33
C ASP A 135 -17.00 -21.41 8.08
N LEU A 136 -16.39 -21.51 6.90
CA LEU A 136 -17.04 -21.27 5.60
C LEU A 136 -17.15 -22.55 4.75
N SER A 137 -17.11 -23.73 5.37
CA SER A 137 -17.20 -25.01 4.66
C SER A 137 -18.51 -25.18 3.86
N ASP A 138 -19.55 -24.39 4.16
CA ASP A 138 -20.79 -24.28 3.38
C ASP A 138 -20.61 -23.57 2.02
N LEU A 139 -19.55 -22.78 1.87
CA LEU A 139 -19.26 -22.01 0.65
C LEU A 139 -17.97 -22.48 -0.03
N THR A 140 -16.93 -22.78 0.73
CA THR A 140 -15.59 -23.05 0.23
C THR A 140 -14.87 -24.12 1.01
N CYS A 141 -14.16 -25.01 0.32
CA CYS A 141 -13.26 -25.97 0.94
C CYS A 141 -11.82 -25.43 1.13
N ALA A 142 -11.62 -24.11 1.03
CA ALA A 142 -10.32 -23.49 1.23
C ALA A 142 -9.85 -23.58 2.68
N SER A 143 -8.66 -24.17 2.87
CA SER A 143 -8.18 -24.61 4.19
C SER A 143 -8.05 -23.48 5.23
N LEU A 144 -7.84 -22.23 4.82
CA LEU A 144 -7.76 -21.08 5.72
C LEU A 144 -9.11 -20.69 6.36
N PHE A 145 -10.23 -21.13 5.80
CA PHE A 145 -11.59 -20.86 6.30
C PHE A 145 -12.27 -22.09 6.92
N ALA A 146 -11.54 -23.19 7.11
CA ALA A 146 -12.10 -24.45 7.59
C ALA A 146 -12.50 -24.45 9.08
N GLU A 147 -12.05 -23.45 9.85
CA GLU A 147 -12.44 -23.29 11.25
C GLU A 147 -12.33 -21.82 11.69
N ALA A 148 -13.24 -21.40 12.55
CA ALA A 148 -13.19 -20.09 13.18
C ALA A 148 -11.93 -19.92 14.03
N GLY A 149 -11.28 -18.76 13.94
CA GLY A 149 -10.06 -18.44 14.66
C GLY A 149 -8.78 -19.01 14.02
N LYS A 150 -8.87 -19.72 12.88
CA LYS A 150 -7.68 -20.21 12.18
C LYS A 150 -6.80 -19.04 11.76
N GLN A 151 -5.55 -19.08 12.20
CA GLN A 151 -4.54 -18.08 11.86
C GLN A 151 -3.72 -18.53 10.65
N THR A 152 -3.60 -17.65 9.67
CA THR A 152 -2.81 -17.84 8.45
C THR A 152 -1.80 -16.70 8.35
N PRO A 153 -0.49 -16.98 8.32
CA PRO A 153 0.51 -15.94 8.08
C PRO A 153 0.27 -15.26 6.73
N VAL A 154 0.51 -13.95 6.66
CA VAL A 154 0.39 -13.19 5.43
C VAL A 154 1.55 -12.23 5.20
N PHE A 155 1.76 -11.87 3.94
CA PHE A 155 2.53 -10.70 3.55
C PHE A 155 1.66 -9.78 2.68
N VAL A 156 1.63 -8.50 3.04
CA VAL A 156 0.85 -7.49 2.34
C VAL A 156 1.79 -6.50 1.67
N ARG A 157 1.44 -6.06 0.46
CA ARG A 157 2.11 -4.93 -0.21
C ARG A 157 1.07 -3.92 -0.71
N PHE A 158 1.23 -2.69 -0.25
CA PHE A 158 0.51 -1.53 -0.76
C PHE A 158 1.34 -0.80 -1.82
N SER A 159 0.69 -0.08 -2.73
CA SER A 159 1.38 0.61 -3.83
C SER A 159 0.53 1.70 -4.47
N THR A 160 1.15 2.67 -5.15
CA THR A 160 0.49 3.46 -6.21
C THR A 160 0.44 2.62 -7.51
N VAL A 161 0.12 3.18 -8.68
CA VAL A 161 0.07 2.44 -9.96
C VAL A 161 1.02 3.03 -10.99
N ALA A 162 0.83 4.30 -11.36
CA ALA A 162 1.48 4.92 -12.51
C ALA A 162 2.94 5.27 -12.21
N GLY A 163 3.25 5.67 -10.98
CA GLY A 163 4.58 6.12 -10.60
C GLY A 163 5.66 5.04 -10.66
N ASN A 164 6.86 5.42 -11.09
CA ASN A 164 8.07 4.58 -10.99
C ASN A 164 8.50 4.40 -9.51
N LEU A 165 9.45 3.50 -9.21
CA LEU A 165 9.84 3.15 -7.83
C LEU A 165 10.26 4.36 -6.97
N GLY A 166 10.90 5.35 -7.59
CA GLY A 166 11.34 6.59 -6.96
C GLY A 166 10.30 7.72 -6.90
N SER A 167 9.05 7.48 -7.32
CA SER A 167 7.96 8.45 -7.21
C SER A 167 7.50 8.66 -5.76
N PHE A 168 6.48 9.49 -5.57
CA PHE A 168 5.95 9.89 -4.26
C PHE A 168 4.66 9.12 -3.89
N ASP A 169 4.42 8.95 -2.58
CA ASP A 169 3.35 8.08 -2.07
C ASP A 169 1.93 8.65 -2.28
N LEU A 170 1.78 9.97 -2.24
CA LEU A 170 0.47 10.63 -2.19
C LEU A 170 0.07 11.25 -3.54
N ALA A 171 0.38 10.56 -4.63
CA ALA A 171 -0.20 10.86 -5.94
C ALA A 171 -1.72 10.70 -5.94
N ARG A 172 -2.45 11.44 -6.78
CA ARG A 172 -3.85 11.11 -7.11
C ARG A 172 -3.83 9.90 -8.02
N ASP A 173 -3.96 8.73 -7.41
CA ASP A 173 -3.77 7.46 -8.09
C ASP A 173 -4.62 6.38 -7.43
N VAL A 174 -4.82 5.28 -8.13
CA VAL A 174 -5.31 4.06 -7.50
C VAL A 174 -4.24 3.55 -6.53
N ARG A 175 -4.65 2.87 -5.46
CA ARG A 175 -3.73 2.14 -4.60
C ARG A 175 -3.91 0.64 -4.80
N GLY A 176 -2.81 -0.08 -5.05
CA GLY A 176 -2.80 -1.54 -5.02
C GLY A 176 -2.81 -2.04 -3.58
N PHE A 177 -3.58 -3.09 -3.32
CA PHE A 177 -3.68 -3.79 -2.04
C PHE A 177 -3.56 -5.30 -2.32
N ALA A 178 -2.33 -5.81 -2.30
CA ALA A 178 -2.03 -7.21 -2.57
C ALA A 178 -1.71 -7.97 -1.28
N VAL A 179 -2.40 -9.09 -1.06
CA VAL A 179 -2.25 -9.94 0.13
C VAL A 179 -1.87 -11.35 -0.31
N LYS A 180 -0.74 -11.87 0.19
CA LYS A 180 -0.31 -13.26 0.02
C LYS A 180 -0.59 -14.01 1.31
N PHE A 181 -1.43 -15.04 1.23
CA PHE A 181 -1.73 -15.96 2.31
C PHE A 181 -0.85 -17.20 2.19
N TYR A 182 -0.09 -17.49 3.24
CA TYR A 182 0.73 -18.70 3.30
C TYR A 182 -0.07 -19.85 3.92
N THR A 183 -0.96 -20.46 3.13
CA THR A 183 -1.87 -21.51 3.63
C THR A 183 -1.21 -22.89 3.72
N ASP A 184 -1.89 -23.84 4.36
CA ASP A 184 -1.46 -25.24 4.45
C ASP A 184 -1.50 -25.98 3.10
N GLU A 185 -2.22 -25.42 2.11
CA GLU A 185 -2.45 -26.03 0.80
C GLU A 185 -1.93 -25.16 -0.36
N GLY A 186 -0.93 -24.31 -0.08
CA GLY A 186 -0.29 -23.45 -1.06
C GLY A 186 -0.45 -21.97 -0.76
N ASN A 187 0.22 -21.12 -1.54
CA ASN A 187 0.04 -19.68 -1.41
C ASN A 187 -1.22 -19.24 -2.18
N TRP A 188 -2.09 -18.47 -1.53
CA TRP A 188 -3.17 -17.74 -2.20
C TRP A 188 -2.82 -16.26 -2.29
N ASP A 189 -2.96 -15.65 -3.46
CA ASP A 189 -2.78 -14.20 -3.64
C ASP A 189 -4.10 -13.52 -3.97
N LEU A 190 -4.57 -12.65 -3.07
CA LEU A 190 -5.66 -11.71 -3.35
C LEU A 190 -5.06 -10.37 -3.78
N VAL A 191 -5.03 -10.12 -5.09
CA VAL A 191 -4.36 -8.95 -5.70
C VAL A 191 -5.39 -7.90 -6.11
N GLY A 192 -5.74 -7.04 -5.15
CA GLY A 192 -6.78 -6.03 -5.29
C GLY A 192 -6.29 -4.58 -5.43
N ASN A 193 -7.24 -3.66 -5.46
CA ASN A 193 -7.06 -2.21 -5.42
C ASN A 193 -7.90 -1.59 -4.30
N ASN A 194 -7.68 -0.31 -3.97
CA ASN A 194 -8.52 0.44 -3.02
C ASN A 194 -9.84 0.97 -3.62
N ILE A 195 -10.12 0.64 -4.87
CA ILE A 195 -11.32 1.04 -5.62
C ILE A 195 -11.99 -0.24 -6.17
N PRO A 196 -13.33 -0.37 -6.11
CA PRO A 196 -14.03 -1.63 -6.40
C PRO A 196 -14.16 -1.98 -7.90
N VAL A 197 -13.71 -1.10 -8.79
CA VAL A 197 -13.82 -1.23 -10.25
C VAL A 197 -12.48 -0.95 -10.92
N PHE A 198 -12.38 -1.25 -12.21
CA PHE A 198 -11.22 -0.97 -13.05
C PHE A 198 -11.56 -0.04 -14.22
N PHE A 199 -10.54 0.54 -14.87
CA PHE A 199 -10.72 1.48 -15.99
C PHE A 199 -11.19 0.82 -17.29
N VAL A 200 -10.81 -0.43 -17.52
CA VAL A 200 -11.07 -1.15 -18.77
C VAL A 200 -11.70 -2.51 -18.48
N GLN A 201 -12.48 -2.99 -19.43
CA GLN A 201 -13.22 -4.24 -19.31
C GLN A 201 -12.40 -5.46 -19.74
N ASP A 202 -11.46 -5.30 -20.67
CA ASP A 202 -10.69 -6.40 -21.27
C ASP A 202 -9.18 -6.15 -21.12
N ALA A 203 -8.44 -7.19 -20.74
CA ALA A 203 -7.00 -7.13 -20.53
C ALA A 203 -6.21 -6.73 -21.78
N VAL A 204 -6.75 -6.90 -22.99
CA VAL A 204 -6.07 -6.45 -24.23
C VAL A 204 -5.83 -4.93 -24.24
N LYS A 205 -6.69 -4.15 -23.56
CA LYS A 205 -6.58 -2.69 -23.45
C LYS A 205 -5.66 -2.25 -22.31
N PHE A 206 -5.18 -3.17 -21.47
CA PHE A 206 -4.34 -2.82 -20.33
C PHE A 206 -3.05 -2.11 -20.72
N PRO A 207 -2.28 -2.55 -21.75
CA PRO A 207 -1.11 -1.81 -22.20
C PRO A 207 -1.45 -0.41 -22.72
N ASP A 208 -2.56 -0.24 -23.44
CA ASP A 208 -2.98 1.06 -23.96
C ASP A 208 -3.31 2.04 -22.81
N LEU A 209 -4.08 1.58 -21.81
CA LEU A 209 -4.36 2.36 -20.61
C LEU A 209 -3.08 2.74 -19.86
N VAL A 210 -2.20 1.76 -19.61
CA VAL A 210 -0.97 1.98 -18.85
C VAL A 210 -0.03 2.93 -19.59
N HIS A 211 0.10 2.81 -20.91
CA HIS A 211 0.87 3.75 -21.72
C HIS A 211 0.25 5.16 -21.71
N ALA A 212 -1.07 5.26 -21.69
CA ALA A 212 -1.77 6.55 -21.66
C ALA A 212 -1.56 7.31 -20.35
N VAL A 213 -1.50 6.62 -19.20
CA VAL A 213 -1.31 7.23 -17.86
C VAL A 213 0.14 7.35 -17.41
N LYS A 214 1.05 6.57 -18.00
CA LYS A 214 2.50 6.69 -17.76
C LYS A 214 3.04 7.97 -18.41
N GLU A 215 4.28 8.28 -18.08
CA GLU A 215 5.01 9.38 -18.71
C GLU A 215 4.94 9.31 -20.24
N GLU A 216 4.70 10.45 -20.88
CA GLU A 216 4.63 10.52 -22.33
C GLU A 216 5.99 10.22 -22.95
N GLN A 217 6.03 9.34 -23.95
CA GLN A 217 7.27 8.73 -24.43
C GLN A 217 8.24 9.69 -25.12
N ASP A 218 7.75 10.80 -25.67
CA ASP A 218 8.57 11.81 -26.33
C ASP A 218 9.31 12.73 -25.35
N ARG A 219 8.80 12.86 -24.12
CA ARG A 219 9.32 13.78 -23.10
C ARG A 219 9.77 13.11 -21.80
N GLY A 220 9.10 12.05 -21.36
CA GLY A 220 9.39 11.34 -20.11
C GLY A 220 8.80 12.00 -18.86
N TRP A 221 7.69 12.74 -18.99
CA TRP A 221 6.91 13.32 -17.89
C TRP A 221 5.43 13.48 -18.30
N PRO A 222 4.50 13.71 -17.35
CA PRO A 222 4.67 13.87 -15.89
C PRO A 222 4.83 12.56 -15.12
N GLN A 223 5.60 12.58 -14.02
CA GLN A 223 5.76 11.42 -13.13
C GLN A 223 4.57 11.31 -12.15
N ALA A 224 3.99 10.10 -12.07
CA ALA A 224 2.93 9.72 -11.12
C ALA A 224 1.70 10.66 -11.12
N GLN A 225 1.28 11.14 -12.30
CA GLN A 225 0.14 12.05 -12.46
C GLN A 225 -0.62 11.70 -13.75
N SER A 226 -1.95 11.63 -13.68
CA SER A 226 -2.83 11.49 -14.85
C SER A 226 -3.11 12.82 -15.57
N ALA A 227 -2.64 13.94 -15.02
CA ALA A 227 -2.97 15.29 -15.46
C ALA A 227 -2.18 15.72 -16.72
N HIS A 228 -2.37 14.99 -17.82
CA HIS A 228 -1.75 15.26 -19.12
C HIS A 228 -2.56 14.67 -20.27
N ASP A 229 -2.24 15.07 -21.49
CA ASP A 229 -3.06 14.86 -22.68
C ASP A 229 -3.31 13.38 -22.99
N THR A 230 -2.29 12.52 -22.96
CA THR A 230 -2.46 11.13 -23.40
C THR A 230 -3.43 10.34 -22.55
N PHE A 231 -3.45 10.57 -21.23
CA PHE A 231 -4.39 9.90 -20.33
C PHE A 231 -5.83 10.34 -20.63
N TRP A 232 -6.06 11.64 -20.68
CA TRP A 232 -7.39 12.20 -20.87
C TRP A 232 -7.90 12.02 -22.30
N ASP A 233 -7.02 11.90 -23.30
CA ASP A 233 -7.39 11.51 -24.67
C ASP A 233 -7.92 10.08 -24.70
N PHE A 234 -7.17 9.13 -24.10
CA PHE A 234 -7.61 7.74 -23.97
C PHE A 234 -8.94 7.65 -23.22
N ALA A 235 -9.02 8.27 -22.03
CA ALA A 235 -10.20 8.24 -21.18
C ALA A 235 -11.42 8.88 -21.87
N GLY A 236 -11.23 9.99 -22.60
CA GLY A 236 -12.29 10.63 -23.38
C GLY A 236 -12.80 9.79 -24.56
N LEU A 237 -11.97 8.88 -25.09
CA LEU A 237 -12.31 7.97 -26.19
C LEU A 237 -12.77 6.58 -25.73
N MET A 238 -12.65 6.28 -24.44
CA MET A 238 -13.01 4.98 -23.84
C MET A 238 -14.05 5.18 -22.72
N PRO A 239 -15.35 5.37 -23.06
CA PRO A 239 -16.40 5.62 -22.07
C PRO A 239 -16.47 4.59 -20.93
N GLU A 240 -16.06 3.33 -21.16
CA GLU A 240 -15.97 2.28 -20.13
C GLU A 240 -15.15 2.71 -18.89
N SER A 241 -14.22 3.65 -19.04
CA SER A 241 -13.42 4.21 -17.94
C SER A 241 -14.18 5.20 -17.04
N THR A 242 -15.35 5.70 -17.47
CA THR A 242 -16.03 6.82 -16.79
C THR A 242 -16.32 6.54 -15.32
N HIS A 243 -16.82 5.35 -14.98
CA HIS A 243 -17.06 4.99 -13.59
C HIS A 243 -15.77 5.06 -12.75
N MET A 244 -14.67 4.49 -13.24
CA MET A 244 -13.38 4.52 -12.56
C MET A 244 -12.80 5.93 -12.43
N LEU A 245 -13.00 6.81 -13.42
CA LEU A 245 -12.54 8.21 -13.36
C LEU A 245 -13.20 8.96 -12.20
N LEU A 246 -14.48 8.73 -11.93
CA LEU A 246 -15.18 9.34 -10.79
C LEU A 246 -14.52 8.92 -9.46
N TRP A 247 -14.15 7.65 -9.30
CA TRP A 247 -13.40 7.18 -8.13
C TRP A 247 -12.00 7.82 -8.05
N GLN A 248 -11.26 7.89 -9.16
CA GLN A 248 -9.92 8.49 -9.20
C GLN A 248 -9.94 10.00 -8.88
N MET A 249 -10.97 10.71 -9.35
CA MET A 249 -11.15 12.14 -9.09
C MET A 249 -11.70 12.44 -7.69
N SER A 250 -12.30 11.44 -7.02
CA SER A 250 -12.67 11.55 -5.62
C SER A 250 -11.46 11.48 -4.69
N ASP A 251 -11.69 11.78 -3.41
CA ASP A 251 -10.65 11.71 -2.40
C ASP A 251 -10.19 10.27 -2.08
N ARG A 252 -10.90 9.25 -2.58
CA ARG A 252 -10.48 7.84 -2.51
C ARG A 252 -9.07 7.61 -3.10
N ALA A 253 -8.64 8.46 -4.03
CA ALA A 253 -7.34 8.36 -4.71
C ALA A 253 -6.21 9.14 -4.01
N ILE A 254 -6.50 9.85 -2.91
CA ILE A 254 -5.54 10.57 -2.06
C ILE A 254 -5.74 10.18 -0.59
N PRO A 255 -5.68 8.87 -0.25
CA PRO A 255 -5.91 8.41 1.11
C PRO A 255 -4.86 8.97 2.06
N ARG A 256 -5.24 9.27 3.30
CA ARG A 256 -4.33 9.82 4.31
C ARG A 256 -3.21 8.82 4.70
N SER A 257 -3.52 7.54 4.64
CA SER A 257 -2.61 6.43 4.89
C SER A 257 -3.13 5.17 4.20
N PHE A 258 -2.26 4.20 3.94
CA PHE A 258 -2.69 2.85 3.56
C PHE A 258 -3.66 2.25 4.59
N ARG A 259 -3.56 2.63 5.86
CA ARG A 259 -4.37 2.13 6.98
C ARG A 259 -5.83 2.58 6.94
N PHE A 260 -6.13 3.66 6.21
CA PHE A 260 -7.45 4.31 6.18
C PHE A 260 -8.13 4.21 4.82
N MET A 261 -7.83 3.16 4.05
CA MET A 261 -8.47 2.88 2.77
C MET A 261 -9.06 1.47 2.75
N GLN A 262 -10.14 1.30 1.98
CA GLN A 262 -10.67 -0.01 1.64
C GLN A 262 -9.74 -0.75 0.67
N GLY A 263 -10.01 -2.03 0.48
CA GLY A 263 -9.44 -2.85 -0.59
C GLY A 263 -10.53 -3.68 -1.25
N PHE A 264 -10.32 -4.07 -2.49
CA PHE A 264 -11.30 -4.79 -3.29
C PHE A 264 -10.60 -5.73 -4.24
N GLY A 265 -11.10 -6.97 -4.36
CA GLY A 265 -10.65 -7.91 -5.37
C GLY A 265 -11.00 -7.50 -6.81
N VAL A 266 -11.93 -6.53 -6.96
CA VAL A 266 -12.53 -6.01 -8.21
C VAL A 266 -13.35 -7.05 -8.97
N HIS A 267 -12.75 -8.18 -9.29
CA HIS A 267 -13.36 -9.23 -10.08
C HIS A 267 -14.34 -10.07 -9.28
N THR A 268 -15.28 -10.68 -10.00
CA THR A 268 -16.06 -11.80 -9.48
C THR A 268 -15.23 -13.07 -9.59
N PHE A 269 -15.06 -13.78 -8.48
CA PHE A 269 -14.44 -15.11 -8.38
C PHE A 269 -15.53 -16.14 -8.06
N ARG A 270 -15.11 -17.38 -7.84
CA ARG A 270 -15.97 -18.45 -7.32
C ARG A 270 -15.40 -19.01 -6.02
N PHE A 271 -16.26 -19.19 -5.03
CA PHE A 271 -16.04 -20.18 -3.99
C PHE A 271 -16.53 -21.55 -4.45
N VAL A 272 -15.88 -22.61 -3.97
CA VAL A 272 -16.17 -24.00 -4.30
C VAL A 272 -16.13 -24.85 -3.04
N ASP A 273 -17.25 -25.46 -2.66
CA ASP A 273 -17.33 -26.30 -1.48
C ASP A 273 -16.69 -27.70 -1.69
N ALA A 274 -16.80 -28.57 -0.69
CA ALA A 274 -16.23 -29.91 -0.75
C ALA A 274 -16.95 -30.85 -1.74
N ASP A 275 -18.22 -30.59 -2.04
CA ASP A 275 -19.05 -31.36 -2.97
C ASP A 275 -18.92 -30.85 -4.42
N GLY A 276 -18.26 -29.70 -4.60
CA GLY A 276 -18.03 -29.06 -5.89
C GLY A 276 -19.11 -28.06 -6.30
N ALA A 277 -20.03 -27.69 -5.39
CA ALA A 277 -20.97 -26.61 -5.64
C ALA A 277 -20.22 -25.28 -5.65
N SER A 278 -20.68 -24.35 -6.50
CA SER A 278 -19.98 -23.08 -6.73
C SER A 278 -20.88 -21.88 -6.48
N THR A 279 -20.32 -20.87 -5.83
CA THR A 279 -20.98 -19.61 -5.50
C THR A 279 -20.11 -18.45 -5.99
N TYR A 280 -20.69 -17.43 -6.64
CA TYR A 280 -19.93 -16.25 -7.00
C TYR A 280 -19.51 -15.46 -5.77
N VAL A 281 -18.33 -14.84 -5.83
CA VAL A 281 -17.81 -14.05 -4.71
C VAL A 281 -17.06 -12.81 -5.18
N LYS A 282 -17.32 -11.65 -4.55
CA LYS A 282 -16.46 -10.45 -4.61
C LYS A 282 -15.86 -10.19 -3.23
N PHE A 283 -14.55 -9.92 -3.19
CA PHE A 283 -13.78 -9.72 -1.95
C PHE A 283 -13.61 -8.23 -1.62
N HIS A 284 -13.74 -7.90 -0.35
CA HIS A 284 -13.66 -6.54 0.20
C HIS A 284 -12.78 -6.52 1.45
N TRP A 285 -11.90 -5.54 1.57
CA TRP A 285 -11.18 -5.21 2.80
C TRP A 285 -11.78 -3.94 3.39
N VAL A 286 -12.28 -4.02 4.61
CA VAL A 286 -12.89 -2.90 5.33
C VAL A 286 -11.95 -2.49 6.47
N PRO A 287 -11.35 -1.29 6.44
CA PRO A 287 -10.43 -0.86 7.49
C PRO A 287 -11.17 -0.61 8.79
N ARG A 288 -10.66 -1.14 9.89
CA ARG A 288 -11.27 -0.93 11.22
C ARG A 288 -11.07 0.48 11.75
N GLN A 289 -10.05 1.18 11.27
CA GLN A 289 -9.79 2.57 11.66
C GLN A 289 -10.58 3.62 10.85
N GLY A 290 -11.56 3.18 10.04
CA GLY A 290 -12.38 4.06 9.20
C GLY A 290 -11.65 4.60 7.97
N LEU A 291 -12.39 5.33 7.15
CA LEU A 291 -11.85 5.95 5.93
C LEU A 291 -11.40 7.38 6.18
N GLN A 292 -10.23 7.72 5.63
CA GLN A 292 -9.68 9.07 5.73
C GLN A 292 -8.81 9.38 4.52
N SER A 293 -9.02 10.55 3.96
CA SER A 293 -8.23 11.12 2.86
C SER A 293 -7.79 12.54 3.20
N VAL A 294 -6.85 13.06 2.41
CA VAL A 294 -6.43 14.46 2.47
C VAL A 294 -7.15 15.28 1.40
N VAL A 295 -7.06 16.61 1.48
CA VAL A 295 -7.48 17.48 0.37
C VAL A 295 -6.35 17.61 -0.66
N TRP A 296 -6.66 18.00 -1.90
CA TRP A 296 -5.65 17.99 -2.97
C TRP A 296 -4.44 18.89 -2.71
N ASN A 297 -4.65 20.12 -2.20
CA ASN A 297 -3.54 21.02 -1.89
C ASN A 297 -2.60 20.42 -0.81
N GLU A 298 -3.19 19.76 0.18
CA GLU A 298 -2.46 19.05 1.23
C GLU A 298 -1.65 17.88 0.66
N ALA A 299 -2.24 17.07 -0.24
CA ALA A 299 -1.53 16.00 -0.94
C ALA A 299 -0.28 16.49 -1.67
N VAL A 300 -0.41 17.60 -2.42
CA VAL A 300 0.71 18.23 -3.16
C VAL A 300 1.81 18.67 -2.19
N LYS A 301 1.44 19.32 -1.08
CA LYS A 301 2.40 19.79 -0.07
C LYS A 301 3.07 18.65 0.70
N ILE A 302 2.34 17.58 1.03
CA ILE A 302 2.90 16.37 1.63
C ILE A 302 3.96 15.78 0.71
N ASN A 303 3.69 15.62 -0.59
CA ASN A 303 4.68 15.05 -1.50
C ASN A 303 5.96 15.91 -1.62
N GLY A 304 5.84 17.23 -1.43
CA GLY A 304 6.99 18.13 -1.37
C GLY A 304 7.78 18.03 -0.06
N ALA A 305 7.09 17.84 1.07
CA ALA A 305 7.69 17.77 2.39
C ALA A 305 8.24 16.37 2.74
N ASP A 306 7.48 15.33 2.41
CA ASP A 306 7.79 13.93 2.65
C ASP A 306 7.18 13.03 1.55
N PRO A 307 7.92 12.73 0.48
CA PRO A 307 7.44 11.83 -0.58
C PRO A 307 7.28 10.37 -0.12
N ASP A 308 7.73 10.03 1.09
CA ASP A 308 7.68 8.69 1.69
C ASP A 308 6.60 8.55 2.78
N PHE A 309 5.64 9.49 2.80
CA PHE A 309 4.65 9.65 3.86
C PHE A 309 3.86 8.39 4.21
N HIS A 310 3.30 7.65 3.23
CA HIS A 310 2.53 6.44 3.52
C HIS A 310 3.41 5.29 4.00
N ARG A 311 4.60 5.16 3.44
CA ARG A 311 5.55 4.10 3.84
C ARG A 311 6.07 4.32 5.25
N LYS A 312 6.41 5.57 5.59
CA LYS A 312 6.79 5.96 6.95
C LYS A 312 5.64 5.82 7.92
N ASP A 313 4.42 6.24 7.57
CA ASP A 313 3.24 6.08 8.43
C ASP A 313 2.98 4.60 8.78
N LEU A 314 2.99 3.71 7.78
CA LEU A 314 2.79 2.27 8.03
C LEU A 314 3.91 1.67 8.90
N TRP A 315 5.17 2.03 8.61
CA TRP A 315 6.31 1.57 9.42
C TRP A 315 6.20 2.06 10.87
N GLN A 316 5.95 3.34 11.08
CA GLN A 316 5.82 3.95 12.41
C GLN A 316 4.63 3.38 13.18
N ALA A 317 3.47 3.22 12.53
CA ALA A 317 2.28 2.65 13.18
C ALA A 317 2.57 1.25 13.75
N ILE A 318 3.19 0.38 12.96
CA ILE A 318 3.57 -0.97 13.41
C ILE A 318 4.59 -0.92 14.55
N GLN A 319 5.64 -0.10 14.41
CA GLN A 319 6.65 0.05 15.47
C GLN A 319 6.04 0.58 16.78
N ASN A 320 5.04 1.45 16.69
CA ASN A 320 4.36 2.07 17.83
C ASN A 320 3.25 1.21 18.44
N GLY A 321 2.97 0.03 17.89
CA GLY A 321 1.89 -0.86 18.35
C GLY A 321 0.49 -0.42 17.91
N ASP A 322 0.37 0.60 17.05
CA ASP A 322 -0.88 1.00 16.37
C ASP A 322 -1.09 0.10 15.14
N LEU A 323 -1.31 -1.18 15.43
CA LEU A 323 -1.31 -2.26 14.44
C LEU A 323 -2.49 -2.12 13.46
N PRO A 324 -2.24 -2.01 12.15
CA PRO A 324 -3.29 -1.83 11.17
C PRO A 324 -4.18 -3.07 11.00
N GLU A 325 -5.51 -2.88 10.94
CA GLU A 325 -6.47 -3.97 10.81
C GLU A 325 -7.52 -3.72 9.72
N TRP A 326 -7.84 -4.79 8.98
CA TRP A 326 -8.93 -4.81 8.01
C TRP A 326 -9.76 -6.08 8.18
N ASP A 327 -11.07 -5.95 8.12
CA ASP A 327 -11.95 -7.10 7.97
C ASP A 327 -12.02 -7.52 6.50
N LEU A 328 -11.77 -8.81 6.22
CA LEU A 328 -12.10 -9.43 4.94
C LEU A 328 -13.60 -9.70 4.95
N ALA A 329 -14.31 -9.08 4.02
CA ALA A 329 -15.72 -9.33 3.78
C ALA A 329 -15.98 -9.79 2.36
N VAL A 330 -17.09 -10.50 2.16
CA VAL A 330 -17.50 -11.03 0.87
C VAL A 330 -18.93 -10.66 0.53
N GLN A 331 -19.17 -10.45 -0.76
CA GLN A 331 -20.49 -10.52 -1.36
C GLN A 331 -20.59 -11.86 -2.07
N THR A 332 -21.54 -12.71 -1.65
CA THR A 332 -21.77 -14.03 -2.26
C THR A 332 -23.15 -14.08 -2.89
N PHE A 333 -23.25 -14.59 -4.11
CA PHE A 333 -24.49 -14.64 -4.87
C PHE A 333 -24.48 -15.81 -5.88
N ASP A 334 -25.66 -16.14 -6.39
CA ASP A 334 -25.91 -17.26 -7.30
C ASP A 334 -26.19 -16.79 -8.74
N ASP A 335 -26.42 -17.75 -9.64
CA ASP A 335 -26.78 -17.46 -11.03
C ASP A 335 -28.12 -16.69 -11.14
N GLU A 336 -29.09 -16.94 -10.25
CA GLU A 336 -30.38 -16.22 -10.27
C GLU A 336 -30.20 -14.72 -9.98
N PHE A 337 -29.32 -14.36 -9.04
CA PHE A 337 -28.93 -12.98 -8.84
C PHE A 337 -28.18 -12.42 -10.05
N ALA A 338 -27.21 -13.16 -10.59
CA ALA A 338 -26.42 -12.72 -11.74
C ALA A 338 -27.29 -12.41 -12.98
N ASP A 339 -28.33 -13.23 -13.22
CA ASP A 339 -29.25 -13.07 -14.36
C ASP A 339 -30.19 -11.86 -14.21
N ARG A 340 -30.53 -11.45 -12.98
CA ARG A 340 -31.44 -10.32 -12.72
C ARG A 340 -30.74 -9.00 -12.41
N PHE A 341 -29.45 -9.03 -12.08
CA PHE A 341 -28.67 -7.84 -11.76
C PHE A 341 -28.65 -6.89 -12.96
N GLU A 342 -28.70 -5.59 -12.71
CA GLU A 342 -28.84 -4.59 -13.76
C GLU A 342 -27.64 -4.53 -14.72
N PHE A 343 -26.51 -5.10 -14.30
CA PHE A 343 -25.23 -5.11 -14.99
C PHE A 343 -24.64 -6.52 -15.04
N ASP A 344 -23.64 -6.72 -15.89
CA ASP A 344 -22.95 -7.99 -15.94
C ASP A 344 -21.99 -8.15 -14.73
N VAL A 345 -22.14 -9.24 -13.98
CA VAL A 345 -21.28 -9.53 -12.81
C VAL A 345 -19.83 -9.85 -13.22
N LEU A 346 -19.56 -10.09 -14.51
CA LEU A 346 -18.22 -10.30 -15.06
C LEU A 346 -17.56 -9.02 -15.57
N ASP A 347 -18.27 -7.89 -15.53
CA ASP A 347 -17.73 -6.60 -15.94
C ASP A 347 -16.96 -5.94 -14.78
N ALA A 348 -15.62 -5.89 -14.91
CA ALA A 348 -14.74 -5.27 -13.93
C ALA A 348 -14.95 -3.75 -13.75
N THR A 349 -15.74 -3.10 -14.60
CA THR A 349 -16.13 -1.68 -14.46
C THR A 349 -17.38 -1.49 -13.59
N LYS A 350 -17.94 -2.59 -13.04
CA LYS A 350 -19.19 -2.59 -12.28
C LYS A 350 -19.02 -3.04 -10.83
N VAL A 351 -19.71 -2.34 -9.93
CA VAL A 351 -19.84 -2.69 -8.51
C VAL A 351 -21.19 -3.35 -8.25
N ILE A 352 -21.28 -4.22 -7.25
CA ILE A 352 -22.57 -4.68 -6.70
C ILE A 352 -22.84 -3.82 -5.46
N PRO A 353 -23.87 -2.96 -5.45
CA PRO A 353 -24.18 -2.14 -4.28
C PRO A 353 -24.38 -2.99 -3.02
N GLU A 354 -23.84 -2.53 -1.90
CA GLU A 354 -23.93 -3.26 -0.61
C GLU A 354 -25.38 -3.37 -0.12
N GLU A 355 -26.27 -2.50 -0.58
CA GLU A 355 -27.70 -2.52 -0.29
C GLU A 355 -28.43 -3.66 -1.02
N GLN A 356 -27.87 -4.18 -2.12
CA GLN A 356 -28.43 -5.33 -2.85
C GLN A 356 -27.83 -6.65 -2.35
N VAL A 357 -26.51 -6.68 -2.12
CA VAL A 357 -25.80 -7.84 -1.55
C VAL A 357 -24.92 -7.34 -0.40
N PRO A 358 -25.36 -7.48 0.85
CA PRO A 358 -24.61 -7.03 2.02
C PRO A 358 -23.27 -7.74 2.19
N LEU A 359 -22.31 -7.05 2.82
CA LEU A 359 -21.02 -7.62 3.16
C LEU A 359 -21.14 -8.63 4.32
N ARG A 360 -20.66 -9.86 4.13
CA ARG A 360 -20.42 -10.85 5.20
C ARG A 360 -18.96 -10.81 5.59
N VAL A 361 -18.64 -10.44 6.83
CA VAL A 361 -17.26 -10.48 7.36
C VAL A 361 -16.86 -11.93 7.62
N ILE A 362 -15.74 -12.35 7.03
CA ILE A 362 -15.25 -13.74 7.08
C ILE A 362 -13.88 -13.88 7.74
N GLY A 363 -13.26 -12.77 8.14
CA GLY A 363 -12.04 -12.79 8.94
C GLY A 363 -11.38 -11.41 9.04
N THR A 364 -10.26 -11.35 9.74
CA THR A 364 -9.54 -10.10 10.01
C THR A 364 -8.06 -10.26 9.66
N LEU A 365 -7.55 -9.32 8.88
CA LEU A 365 -6.13 -9.10 8.63
C LEU A 365 -5.59 -8.12 9.66
N ARG A 366 -4.47 -8.47 10.29
CA ARG A 366 -3.70 -7.58 11.17
C ARG A 366 -2.24 -7.54 10.73
N LEU A 367 -1.67 -6.35 10.56
CA LEU A 367 -0.25 -6.18 10.25
C LEU A 367 0.55 -5.91 11.52
N GLU A 368 1.59 -6.70 11.73
CA GLU A 368 2.23 -6.84 13.06
C GLU A 368 3.75 -6.64 13.03
N ARG A 369 4.37 -6.73 11.84
CA ARG A 369 5.83 -6.64 11.72
C ARG A 369 6.26 -5.99 10.41
N THR A 370 7.23 -5.08 10.50
CA THR A 370 7.88 -4.46 9.35
C THR A 370 8.85 -5.43 8.68
N VAL A 371 9.39 -5.07 7.51
CA VAL A 371 10.39 -5.89 6.81
C VAL A 371 11.78 -5.66 7.42
N ASP A 372 12.58 -6.71 7.49
CA ASP A 372 13.99 -6.65 7.89
C ASP A 372 14.84 -6.05 6.76
N ASN A 373 14.47 -6.37 5.51
CA ASN A 373 15.11 -5.80 4.32
C ASN A 373 14.10 -5.52 3.19
N VAL A 374 13.93 -4.24 2.85
CA VAL A 374 12.99 -3.80 1.81
C VAL A 374 13.23 -4.49 0.47
N PHE A 375 14.49 -4.66 0.04
CA PHE A 375 14.79 -5.30 -1.24
C PHE A 375 14.43 -6.79 -1.24
N SER A 376 14.88 -7.53 -0.22
CA SER A 376 14.67 -8.98 -0.09
C SER A 376 13.22 -9.39 0.08
N GLU A 377 12.41 -8.54 0.70
CA GLU A 377 11.02 -8.87 1.05
C GLU A 377 10.02 -8.07 0.23
N THR A 378 10.08 -6.74 0.25
CA THR A 378 9.10 -5.89 -0.45
C THR A 378 9.37 -5.81 -1.96
N GLU A 379 10.62 -5.64 -2.38
CA GLU A 379 10.91 -5.51 -3.81
C GLU A 379 10.81 -6.87 -4.50
N GLN A 380 11.35 -7.93 -3.89
CA GLN A 380 11.38 -9.27 -4.47
C GLN A 380 10.09 -10.09 -4.32
N VAL A 381 9.10 -9.68 -3.51
CA VAL A 381 7.82 -10.40 -3.46
C VAL A 381 7.11 -10.39 -4.83
N ALA A 382 6.54 -11.53 -5.22
CA ALA A 382 5.74 -11.70 -6.41
C ALA A 382 4.32 -12.14 -6.01
N PHE A 383 3.32 -11.34 -6.38
CA PHE A 383 1.92 -11.70 -6.29
C PHE A 383 1.41 -12.08 -7.68
N CYS A 384 0.44 -12.98 -7.77
CA CYS A 384 -0.16 -13.40 -9.04
C CYS A 384 -1.62 -13.81 -8.86
N THR A 385 -2.54 -13.25 -9.65
CA THR A 385 -3.96 -13.63 -9.57
C THR A 385 -4.23 -15.10 -9.88
N GLN A 386 -3.33 -15.77 -10.62
CA GLN A 386 -3.46 -17.20 -10.87
C GLN A 386 -3.22 -18.05 -9.60
N ASN A 387 -2.53 -17.50 -8.58
CA ASN A 387 -2.20 -18.23 -7.35
C ASN A 387 -3.46 -18.32 -6.48
N ILE A 388 -4.33 -19.26 -6.80
CA ILE A 388 -5.49 -19.67 -6.01
C ILE A 388 -5.21 -20.99 -5.29
N VAL A 389 -6.03 -21.29 -4.28
CA VAL A 389 -6.01 -22.55 -3.53
C VAL A 389 -7.28 -23.34 -3.82
N ARG A 390 -7.29 -24.63 -3.45
CA ARG A 390 -8.50 -25.46 -3.49
C ARG A 390 -9.63 -24.74 -2.74
N GLY A 391 -10.83 -24.73 -3.33
CA GLY A 391 -12.00 -24.02 -2.81
C GLY A 391 -12.21 -22.61 -3.36
N ILE A 392 -11.31 -22.11 -4.21
CA ILE A 392 -11.46 -20.84 -4.95
C ILE A 392 -11.27 -21.14 -6.44
N ASP A 393 -12.04 -20.51 -7.31
CA ASP A 393 -11.88 -20.61 -8.78
C ASP A 393 -12.20 -19.28 -9.48
N PHE A 394 -11.93 -19.22 -10.78
CA PHE A 394 -12.10 -18.03 -11.62
C PHE A 394 -13.48 -17.96 -12.27
N THR A 395 -13.80 -16.76 -12.76
CA THR A 395 -14.93 -16.51 -13.67
C THR A 395 -14.42 -16.12 -15.07
N ASN A 396 -15.35 -15.83 -15.99
CA ASN A 396 -15.03 -15.38 -17.35
C ASN A 396 -14.86 -13.87 -17.47
N ASP A 397 -14.63 -13.15 -16.35
CA ASP A 397 -14.21 -11.75 -16.40
C ASP A 397 -12.97 -11.61 -17.32
N PRO A 398 -13.10 -10.91 -18.47
CA PRO A 398 -12.06 -10.91 -19.49
C PRO A 398 -10.81 -10.14 -19.06
N LEU A 399 -10.92 -9.24 -18.09
CA LEU A 399 -9.75 -8.58 -17.48
C LEU A 399 -9.00 -9.55 -16.56
N LEU A 400 -9.72 -10.28 -15.69
CA LEU A 400 -9.11 -11.29 -14.81
C LEU A 400 -8.38 -12.38 -15.61
N GLN A 401 -8.98 -12.86 -16.70
CA GLN A 401 -8.39 -13.89 -17.54
C GLN A 401 -7.02 -13.49 -18.10
N GLY A 402 -6.86 -12.25 -18.60
CA GLY A 402 -5.56 -11.77 -19.06
C GLY A 402 -4.56 -11.50 -17.93
N ARG A 403 -5.03 -11.08 -16.75
CA ARG A 403 -4.19 -10.92 -15.55
C ARG A 403 -3.56 -12.25 -15.14
N ASN A 404 -4.32 -13.35 -15.18
CA ASN A 404 -3.81 -14.69 -14.82
C ASN A 404 -2.56 -15.10 -15.63
N PHE A 405 -2.41 -14.63 -16.87
CA PHE A 405 -1.19 -14.81 -17.65
C PHE A 405 -0.07 -13.84 -17.20
N SER A 406 -0.37 -12.54 -17.17
CA SER A 406 0.63 -11.48 -17.09
C SER A 406 1.50 -11.52 -15.83
N TYR A 407 0.91 -11.81 -14.67
CA TYR A 407 1.65 -11.78 -13.41
C TYR A 407 2.75 -12.84 -13.32
N LEU A 408 2.54 -14.02 -13.90
CA LEU A 408 3.55 -15.08 -13.97
C LEU A 408 4.67 -14.68 -14.95
N ASP A 409 4.30 -14.22 -16.14
CA ASP A 409 5.22 -13.84 -17.21
C ASP A 409 6.18 -12.72 -16.79
N THR A 410 5.64 -11.63 -16.21
CA THR A 410 6.46 -10.45 -15.88
C THR A 410 7.55 -10.75 -14.84
N GLN A 411 7.41 -11.81 -14.02
CA GLN A 411 8.43 -12.14 -13.01
C GLN A 411 9.72 -12.67 -13.63
N LEU A 412 9.66 -13.28 -14.81
CA LEU A 412 10.85 -13.85 -15.43
C LEU A 412 11.92 -12.80 -15.66
N LYS A 413 11.55 -11.64 -16.23
CA LYS A 413 12.48 -10.54 -16.44
C LYS A 413 12.77 -9.77 -15.15
N ARG A 414 11.74 -9.56 -14.32
CA ARG A 414 11.86 -8.75 -13.09
C ARG A 414 12.77 -9.41 -12.05
N LEU A 415 12.60 -10.71 -11.83
CA LEU A 415 13.33 -11.50 -10.82
C LEU A 415 14.41 -12.39 -11.45
N GLY A 416 14.64 -12.27 -12.76
CA GLY A 416 15.73 -12.92 -13.50
C GLY A 416 15.64 -14.44 -13.61
N SER A 417 14.57 -15.08 -13.13
CA SER A 417 14.50 -16.54 -13.06
C SER A 417 13.07 -17.08 -12.96
N PRO A 418 12.78 -18.26 -13.55
CA PRO A 418 11.56 -19.02 -13.25
C PRO A 418 11.54 -19.60 -11.82
N ASN A 419 12.68 -19.60 -11.12
CA ASN A 419 12.82 -20.07 -9.73
C ASN A 419 12.49 -18.99 -8.69
N PHE A 420 11.82 -17.89 -9.07
CA PHE A 420 11.50 -16.79 -8.14
C PHE A 420 10.65 -17.23 -6.93
N THR A 421 9.95 -18.37 -7.04
CA THR A 421 9.20 -19.00 -5.94
C THR A 421 10.10 -19.58 -4.86
N GLN A 422 11.41 -19.73 -5.11
CA GLN A 422 12.40 -20.16 -4.11
C GLN A 422 12.90 -19.00 -3.25
N LEU A 423 12.63 -17.75 -3.64
CA LEU A 423 12.97 -16.59 -2.82
C LEU A 423 12.20 -16.67 -1.48
N PRO A 424 12.84 -16.39 -0.32
CA PRO A 424 12.25 -16.64 0.99
C PRO A 424 10.86 -16.05 1.22
N ILE A 425 10.60 -14.85 0.68
CA ILE A 425 9.30 -14.17 0.78
C ILE A 425 8.22 -14.79 -0.11
N ASN A 426 8.61 -15.46 -1.21
CA ASN A 426 7.68 -16.08 -2.15
C ASN A 426 7.42 -17.56 -1.89
N ALA A 427 8.34 -18.23 -1.17
CA ALA A 427 8.28 -19.66 -0.92
C ALA A 427 7.02 -20.06 -0.15
N PRO A 428 6.28 -21.09 -0.61
CA PRO A 428 5.18 -21.66 0.18
C PRO A 428 5.64 -22.12 1.56
N ARG A 429 4.75 -22.03 2.55
CA ARG A 429 4.98 -22.55 3.91
C ARG A 429 4.45 -23.97 4.10
N CYS A 430 4.05 -24.61 3.00
CA CYS A 430 3.60 -26.00 2.93
C CYS A 430 4.61 -26.86 2.11
N PRO A 431 4.49 -28.21 2.11
CA PRO A 431 5.34 -29.06 1.28
C PRO A 431 5.24 -28.72 -0.22
N VAL A 432 6.39 -28.69 -0.90
CA VAL A 432 6.48 -28.45 -2.36
C VAL A 432 7.18 -29.64 -3.02
N ALA A 433 6.48 -30.31 -3.95
CA ALA A 433 7.03 -31.45 -4.68
C ALA A 433 6.53 -31.45 -6.13
N HIS A 434 7.44 -31.25 -7.08
CA HIS A 434 7.13 -31.20 -8.52
C HIS A 434 8.29 -31.76 -9.36
N PHE A 435 8.05 -31.89 -10.67
CA PHE A 435 9.05 -32.37 -11.63
C PHE A 435 9.78 -31.25 -12.40
N GLN A 436 9.46 -29.98 -12.18
CA GLN A 436 10.23 -28.85 -12.75
C GLN A 436 11.68 -28.85 -12.25
N ARG A 437 12.66 -28.56 -13.12
CA ARG A 437 14.10 -28.62 -12.84
C ARG A 437 14.86 -27.43 -13.42
N ASP A 438 16.09 -27.25 -12.95
CA ASP A 438 17.09 -26.31 -13.46
C ASP A 438 16.62 -24.84 -13.41
N GLY A 439 16.97 -24.03 -14.40
CA GLY A 439 16.70 -22.59 -14.44
C GLY A 439 17.79 -21.75 -13.75
N HIS A 440 17.85 -20.46 -14.08
CA HIS A 440 18.80 -19.53 -13.49
C HIS A 440 18.61 -19.44 -11.96
N MET A 441 19.68 -19.26 -11.18
CA MET A 441 19.60 -19.13 -9.72
C MET A 441 18.74 -20.20 -9.02
N GLN A 442 18.84 -21.45 -9.49
CA GLN A 442 18.26 -22.60 -8.79
C GLN A 442 19.04 -22.80 -7.48
N THR A 443 18.36 -22.74 -6.34
CA THR A 443 18.97 -22.92 -5.01
C THR A 443 18.33 -24.04 -4.18
N GLY A 444 17.11 -24.46 -4.51
CA GLY A 444 16.38 -25.49 -3.79
C GLY A 444 16.90 -26.92 -4.05
N ALA A 445 16.95 -27.76 -3.02
CA ALA A 445 17.35 -29.16 -3.20
C ALA A 445 16.30 -29.95 -4.02
N GLN A 446 16.62 -30.27 -5.28
CA GLN A 446 15.78 -31.08 -6.17
C GLN A 446 16.31 -32.53 -6.24
N SER A 447 16.22 -33.25 -5.12
CA SER A 447 16.74 -34.62 -5.00
C SER A 447 15.82 -35.66 -5.67
N GLY A 448 16.38 -36.83 -5.97
CA GLY A 448 15.65 -37.97 -6.55
C GLY A 448 15.97 -38.22 -8.02
N ARG A 449 15.56 -39.40 -8.50
CA ARG A 449 15.91 -39.90 -9.84
C ARG A 449 14.92 -39.46 -10.93
N ALA A 450 13.63 -39.46 -10.64
CA ALA A 450 12.60 -39.07 -11.60
C ALA A 450 12.52 -37.54 -11.75
N THR A 451 12.41 -37.09 -12.99
CA THR A 451 12.13 -35.71 -13.39
C THR A 451 10.90 -35.62 -14.29
N TYR A 452 10.08 -36.68 -14.31
CA TYR A 452 8.90 -36.81 -15.15
C TYR A 452 7.89 -37.79 -14.55
N GLU A 453 6.66 -37.72 -15.04
CA GLU A 453 5.54 -38.59 -14.68
C GLU A 453 4.65 -38.80 -15.93
N PRO A 454 4.09 -40.00 -16.14
CA PRO A 454 4.28 -41.23 -15.35
C PRO A 454 5.66 -41.88 -15.58
N ASN A 455 6.13 -42.68 -14.61
CA ASN A 455 7.38 -43.42 -14.71
C ASN A 455 7.32 -44.77 -13.97
N SER A 456 8.23 -45.69 -14.32
CA SER A 456 8.28 -47.07 -13.80
C SER A 456 9.19 -47.26 -12.57
N PHE A 457 9.76 -46.18 -12.01
CA PHE A 457 10.53 -46.30 -10.78
C PHE A 457 9.60 -46.57 -9.60
N THR A 458 10.14 -47.17 -8.54
CA THR A 458 9.40 -47.50 -7.32
C THR A 458 9.94 -46.71 -6.12
N GLY A 459 9.11 -46.57 -5.08
CA GLY A 459 9.47 -45.82 -3.87
C GLY A 459 9.85 -44.37 -4.15
N ALA A 460 10.80 -43.82 -3.37
CA ALA A 460 11.23 -42.43 -3.49
C ALA A 460 11.82 -42.08 -4.87
N ALA A 461 12.36 -43.06 -5.61
CA ALA A 461 12.90 -42.83 -6.95
C ALA A 461 11.81 -42.46 -7.96
N ALA A 462 10.55 -42.79 -7.68
CA ALA A 462 9.40 -42.49 -8.52
C ALA A 462 8.99 -41.01 -8.50
N GLY A 463 9.35 -40.26 -7.45
CA GLY A 463 8.92 -38.87 -7.25
C GLY A 463 7.43 -38.71 -6.87
N PRO A 464 6.92 -37.47 -6.84
CA PRO A 464 5.53 -37.17 -6.44
C PRO A 464 4.47 -37.74 -7.40
N ARG A 465 3.22 -37.84 -6.94
CA ARG A 465 2.03 -38.25 -7.72
C ARG A 465 0.88 -37.28 -7.46
N ALA A 466 0.01 -37.11 -8.45
CA ALA A 466 -1.23 -36.35 -8.27
C ALA A 466 -2.14 -37.04 -7.25
N ASP A 467 -2.75 -36.24 -6.38
CA ASP A 467 -3.75 -36.70 -5.42
C ASP A 467 -5.14 -36.42 -6.01
N ALA A 468 -5.86 -37.50 -6.37
CA ALA A 468 -7.17 -37.36 -6.98
C ALA A 468 -8.24 -36.86 -5.98
N GLU A 469 -8.09 -37.12 -4.69
CA GLU A 469 -9.10 -36.78 -3.68
C GLU A 469 -8.91 -35.35 -3.18
N ARG A 470 -7.66 -34.97 -2.88
CA ARG A 470 -7.32 -33.64 -2.32
C ARG A 470 -6.89 -32.61 -3.35
N GLY A 471 -6.62 -33.03 -4.59
CA GLY A 471 -6.12 -32.13 -5.63
C GLY A 471 -7.10 -31.02 -6.00
N TYR A 472 -6.57 -29.87 -6.42
CA TYR A 472 -7.36 -28.80 -7.01
C TYR A 472 -8.12 -29.31 -8.25
N ARG A 473 -9.39 -28.90 -8.37
CA ARG A 473 -10.24 -29.20 -9.51
C ARG A 473 -10.94 -27.90 -9.91
N SER A 474 -10.84 -27.54 -11.18
CA SER A 474 -11.65 -26.44 -11.72
C SER A 474 -13.13 -26.82 -11.71
N VAL A 475 -13.98 -25.84 -11.44
CA VAL A 475 -15.43 -25.96 -11.54
C VAL A 475 -15.80 -26.42 -12.95
N ALA A 476 -16.61 -27.47 -13.04
CA ALA A 476 -17.13 -27.94 -14.31
C ALA A 476 -18.15 -26.92 -14.84
N ARG A 477 -17.82 -26.25 -15.94
CA ARG A 477 -18.66 -25.21 -16.55
C ARG A 477 -19.06 -25.62 -17.96
N HIS A 478 -20.30 -25.33 -18.33
CA HIS A 478 -20.77 -25.52 -19.69
C HIS A 478 -20.57 -24.23 -20.48
N GLU A 479 -19.52 -24.20 -21.29
CA GLU A 479 -19.20 -23.07 -22.17
C GLU A 479 -19.58 -23.44 -23.61
N SER A 480 -20.32 -22.56 -24.30
CA SER A 480 -20.70 -22.76 -25.71
C SER A 480 -20.71 -21.43 -26.45
N GLY A 481 -20.46 -21.46 -27.76
CA GLY A 481 -20.43 -20.27 -28.61
C GLY A 481 -19.38 -20.37 -29.71
N ASP A 482 -19.45 -19.45 -30.67
CA ASP A 482 -18.43 -19.33 -31.71
C ASP A 482 -17.19 -18.61 -31.17
N THR A 483 -16.01 -18.97 -31.64
CA THR A 483 -14.77 -18.25 -31.33
C THR A 483 -14.76 -16.88 -32.00
N ARG A 484 -14.77 -15.79 -31.21
CA ARG A 484 -14.84 -14.40 -31.69
C ARG A 484 -13.97 -13.47 -30.84
N ARG A 485 -13.67 -12.27 -31.35
CA ARG A 485 -13.16 -11.13 -30.58
C ARG A 485 -14.25 -10.06 -30.55
N THR A 486 -15.01 -10.05 -29.46
CA THR A 486 -16.19 -9.18 -29.30
C THR A 486 -16.36 -8.82 -27.83
N ARG A 487 -16.75 -7.57 -27.56
CA ARG A 487 -17.28 -7.17 -26.24
C ARG A 487 -18.78 -7.52 -26.21
N PRO A 488 -19.30 -8.13 -25.13
CA PRO A 488 -20.74 -8.41 -25.04
C PRO A 488 -21.54 -7.11 -24.84
N GLU A 489 -22.78 -7.10 -25.32
CA GLU A 489 -23.68 -5.93 -25.18
C GLU A 489 -24.01 -5.64 -23.71
N SER A 490 -23.99 -6.66 -22.83
CA SER A 490 -24.18 -6.51 -21.39
C SER A 490 -23.15 -5.61 -20.70
N PHE A 491 -22.02 -5.33 -21.37
CA PHE A 491 -20.94 -4.47 -20.88
C PHE A 491 -21.07 -3.02 -21.39
N ALA A 492 -22.05 -2.71 -22.23
CA ALA A 492 -22.09 -1.44 -22.97
C ALA A 492 -22.69 -0.26 -22.20
N ASP A 493 -23.12 -0.45 -20.95
CA ASP A 493 -23.48 0.64 -20.05
C ASP A 493 -22.23 1.21 -19.38
N HIS A 494 -21.95 2.49 -19.63
CA HIS A 494 -20.72 3.15 -19.20
C HIS A 494 -20.96 4.30 -18.20
N TYR A 495 -22.21 4.70 -17.98
CA TYR A 495 -22.53 5.96 -17.29
C TYR A 495 -23.44 5.76 -16.09
N SER A 496 -24.27 4.71 -16.05
CA SER A 496 -25.28 4.56 -14.99
C SER A 496 -24.67 4.45 -13.59
N GLN A 497 -23.69 3.56 -13.41
CA GLN A 497 -23.00 3.43 -12.11
C GLN A 497 -22.05 4.60 -11.80
N ALA A 498 -21.51 5.28 -12.82
CA ALA A 498 -20.78 6.53 -12.60
C ALA A 498 -21.72 7.60 -11.99
N GLY A 499 -22.94 7.70 -12.51
CA GLY A 499 -23.97 8.60 -11.99
C GLY A 499 -24.45 8.19 -10.60
N GLN A 500 -24.61 6.88 -10.36
CA GLN A 500 -24.94 6.36 -9.02
C GLN A 500 -23.85 6.74 -8.00
N PHE A 501 -22.57 6.56 -8.34
CA PHE A 501 -21.47 6.96 -7.48
C PHE A 501 -21.53 8.46 -7.17
N TRP A 502 -21.63 9.31 -8.20
CA TRP A 502 -21.72 10.78 -8.06
C TRP A 502 -22.85 11.21 -7.12
N ARG A 503 -24.07 10.69 -7.33
CA ARG A 503 -25.23 11.02 -6.50
C ARG A 503 -25.13 10.50 -5.07
N SER A 504 -24.35 9.44 -4.85
CA SER A 504 -24.14 8.88 -3.50
C SER A 504 -23.11 9.66 -2.67
N GLN A 505 -22.42 10.64 -3.25
CA GLN A 505 -21.42 11.44 -2.55
C GLN A 505 -22.08 12.60 -1.78
N SER A 506 -21.48 12.99 -0.65
CA SER A 506 -21.83 14.23 0.04
C SER A 506 -21.52 15.45 -0.83
N ALA A 507 -22.11 16.61 -0.52
CA ALA A 507 -21.85 17.86 -1.26
C ALA A 507 -20.35 18.23 -1.28
N THR A 508 -19.63 18.00 -0.19
CA THR A 508 -18.17 18.22 -0.11
C THR A 508 -17.41 17.27 -1.04
N GLU A 509 -17.72 15.98 -1.02
CA GLU A 509 -17.09 14.99 -1.91
C GLU A 509 -17.38 15.29 -3.39
N GLN A 510 -18.61 15.69 -3.72
CA GLN A 510 -19.00 16.14 -5.06
C GLN A 510 -18.16 17.35 -5.50
N GLN A 511 -17.97 18.32 -4.60
CA GLN A 511 -17.14 19.49 -4.88
C GLN A 511 -15.67 19.10 -5.12
N HIS A 512 -15.12 18.19 -4.32
CA HIS A 512 -13.74 17.71 -4.49
C HIS A 512 -13.54 16.98 -5.83
N ILE A 513 -14.50 16.15 -6.24
CA ILE A 513 -14.51 15.49 -7.55
C ILE A 513 -14.50 16.53 -8.68
N ARG A 514 -15.38 17.54 -8.63
CA ARG A 514 -15.41 18.63 -9.62
C ARG A 514 -14.07 19.36 -9.70
N MET A 515 -13.53 19.76 -8.56
CA MET A 515 -12.23 20.46 -8.50
C MET A 515 -11.08 19.60 -9.03
N ALA A 516 -11.10 18.29 -8.80
CA ALA A 516 -10.11 17.36 -9.33
C ALA A 516 -10.17 17.27 -10.87
N PHE A 517 -11.37 17.11 -11.45
CA PHE A 517 -11.53 17.15 -12.91
C PHE A 517 -11.06 18.47 -13.50
N VAL A 518 -11.44 19.61 -12.90
CA VAL A 518 -10.98 20.94 -13.34
C VAL A 518 -9.45 21.03 -13.28
N PHE A 519 -8.84 20.62 -12.17
CA PHE A 519 -7.39 20.64 -12.02
C PHE A 519 -6.71 19.80 -13.09
N GLU A 520 -7.10 18.54 -13.25
CA GLU A 520 -6.47 17.59 -14.18
C GLU A 520 -6.65 18.04 -15.64
N LEU A 521 -7.87 18.41 -16.05
CA LEU A 521 -8.16 18.84 -17.42
C LEU A 521 -7.55 20.21 -17.74
N SER A 522 -7.34 21.08 -16.75
CA SER A 522 -6.63 22.36 -16.96
C SER A 522 -5.18 22.18 -17.40
N LYS A 523 -4.59 21.00 -17.13
CA LYS A 523 -3.23 20.63 -17.54
C LYS A 523 -3.15 20.03 -18.94
N CYS A 524 -4.28 19.62 -19.52
CA CYS A 524 -4.31 19.11 -20.89
C CYS A 524 -4.10 20.26 -21.88
N GLU A 525 -3.14 20.17 -22.78
CA GLU A 525 -2.79 21.22 -23.75
C GLU A 525 -3.82 21.30 -24.89
N ILE A 526 -4.43 20.19 -25.30
CA ILE A 526 -5.40 20.12 -26.41
C ILE A 526 -6.84 20.33 -25.91
N PRO A 527 -7.53 21.44 -26.28
CA PRO A 527 -8.89 21.73 -25.80
C PRO A 527 -9.96 20.69 -26.17
N GLN A 528 -9.79 20.01 -27.30
CA GLN A 528 -10.73 18.98 -27.77
C GLN A 528 -10.72 17.74 -26.86
N ILE A 529 -9.63 17.48 -26.15
CA ILE A 529 -9.58 16.42 -25.13
C ILE A 529 -10.51 16.78 -23.98
N ARG A 530 -10.35 18.01 -23.45
CA ARG A 530 -11.20 18.54 -22.38
C ARG A 530 -12.69 18.48 -22.76
N THR A 531 -13.00 18.92 -23.98
CA THR A 531 -14.37 18.92 -24.53
C THR A 531 -14.98 17.52 -24.54
N ARG A 532 -14.23 16.51 -25.00
CA ARG A 532 -14.69 15.11 -25.06
C ARG A 532 -14.93 14.52 -23.66
N VAL A 533 -14.05 14.82 -22.71
CA VAL A 533 -14.23 14.35 -21.32
C VAL A 533 -15.48 14.98 -20.70
N VAL A 534 -15.66 16.31 -20.83
CA VAL A 534 -16.85 16.99 -20.31
C VAL A 534 -18.14 16.49 -20.98
N ALA A 535 -18.11 16.19 -22.28
CA ALA A 535 -19.23 15.58 -22.99
C ALA A 535 -19.61 14.19 -22.43
N ASN A 536 -18.61 13.38 -22.01
CA ASN A 536 -18.86 12.13 -21.31
C ASN A 536 -19.41 12.35 -19.90
N LEU A 537 -18.91 13.34 -19.15
CA LEU A 537 -19.42 13.68 -17.82
C LEU A 537 -20.88 14.13 -17.86
N ARG A 538 -21.34 14.73 -18.97
CA ARG A 538 -22.73 15.13 -19.12
C ARG A 538 -23.70 13.95 -19.19
N ASN A 539 -23.24 12.77 -19.63
CA ASN A 539 -24.02 11.53 -19.52
C ASN A 539 -24.08 10.98 -18.08
N VAL A 540 -23.14 11.38 -17.22
CA VAL A 540 -23.12 11.01 -15.80
C VAL A 540 -24.12 11.87 -15.03
N ASP A 541 -23.96 13.20 -15.12
CA ASP A 541 -24.78 14.20 -14.44
C ASP A 541 -24.59 15.61 -15.03
N GLU A 542 -25.67 16.39 -15.15
CA GLU A 542 -25.63 17.73 -15.74
C GLU A 542 -24.90 18.75 -14.83
N GLU A 543 -25.07 18.68 -13.51
CA GLU A 543 -24.43 19.60 -12.57
C GLU A 543 -22.92 19.38 -12.52
N LEU A 544 -22.49 18.10 -12.52
CA LEU A 544 -21.07 17.74 -12.62
C LEU A 544 -20.44 18.33 -13.88
N ALA A 545 -21.04 18.08 -15.05
CA ALA A 545 -20.49 18.54 -16.32
C ALA A 545 -20.48 20.08 -16.43
N ALA A 546 -21.57 20.73 -16.03
CA ALA A 546 -21.66 22.19 -16.02
C ALA A 546 -20.62 22.82 -15.09
N GLY A 547 -20.44 22.28 -13.88
CA GLY A 547 -19.45 22.77 -12.92
C GLY A 547 -18.01 22.60 -13.41
N VAL A 548 -17.69 21.49 -14.09
CA VAL A 548 -16.37 21.29 -14.69
C VAL A 548 -16.16 22.23 -15.88
N ALA A 549 -17.17 22.43 -16.74
CA ALA A 549 -17.10 23.35 -17.87
C ALA A 549 -16.85 24.80 -17.40
N ASP A 550 -17.59 25.25 -16.38
CA ASP A 550 -17.43 26.57 -15.77
C ASP A 550 -16.04 26.76 -15.16
N GLY A 551 -15.56 25.79 -14.38
CA GLY A 551 -14.22 25.82 -13.79
C GLY A 551 -13.08 25.82 -14.82
N LEU A 552 -13.32 25.29 -16.02
CA LEU A 552 -12.38 25.35 -17.15
C LEU A 552 -12.58 26.58 -18.04
N GLY A 553 -13.61 27.40 -17.79
CA GLY A 553 -13.95 28.57 -18.59
C GLY A 553 -14.39 28.23 -20.02
N MET A 554 -15.12 27.13 -20.21
CA MET A 554 -15.60 26.68 -21.52
C MET A 554 -17.12 26.52 -21.56
N GLU A 555 -17.71 26.57 -22.76
CA GLU A 555 -19.12 26.24 -22.94
C GLU A 555 -19.37 24.76 -22.64
N LEU A 556 -20.52 24.45 -22.03
CA LEU A 556 -20.94 23.07 -21.78
C LEU A 556 -21.23 22.36 -23.12
N PRO A 557 -20.43 21.36 -23.52
CA PRO A 557 -20.66 20.62 -24.76
C PRO A 557 -21.95 19.77 -24.70
N ASP A 558 -22.44 19.38 -25.87
CA ASP A 558 -23.43 18.33 -25.98
C ASP A 558 -22.89 17.01 -25.41
N ALA A 559 -23.79 16.22 -24.82
CA ALA A 559 -23.41 14.92 -24.29
C ALA A 559 -22.96 13.98 -25.43
N THR A 560 -21.94 13.16 -25.17
CA THR A 560 -21.51 12.13 -26.12
C THR A 560 -22.66 11.15 -26.38
N GLU A 561 -22.82 10.64 -27.60
CA GLU A 561 -23.80 9.59 -27.89
C GLU A 561 -23.47 8.31 -27.11
N ALA A 562 -24.29 7.99 -26.10
CA ALA A 562 -24.14 6.78 -25.31
C ALA A 562 -24.69 5.56 -26.06
N HIS A 563 -23.94 4.45 -26.09
CA HIS A 563 -24.39 3.23 -26.75
C HIS A 563 -25.63 2.62 -26.09
N GLN A 564 -25.63 2.57 -24.75
CA GLN A 564 -26.83 2.34 -23.95
C GLN A 564 -27.22 3.63 -23.24
N ALA A 565 -28.52 3.92 -23.23
CA ALA A 565 -29.05 5.07 -22.51
C ALA A 565 -28.73 4.95 -21.01
N PRO A 566 -28.10 5.96 -20.39
CA PRO A 566 -27.81 5.94 -18.96
C PRO A 566 -29.07 5.81 -18.11
N ARG A 567 -29.00 4.98 -17.08
CA ARG A 567 -30.04 4.81 -16.06
C ARG A 567 -29.84 5.86 -14.97
N HIS A 568 -30.76 6.82 -14.91
CA HIS A 568 -30.76 7.87 -13.88
C HIS A 568 -31.62 7.52 -12.66
N ASP A 569 -32.33 6.39 -12.70
CA ASP A 569 -33.26 5.90 -11.68
C ASP A 569 -32.62 4.91 -10.68
N LEU A 570 -31.31 4.61 -10.83
CA LEU A 570 -30.59 3.79 -9.85
C LEU A 570 -30.62 4.46 -8.46
N PRO A 571 -31.00 3.73 -7.40
CA PRO A 571 -30.93 4.23 -6.04
C PRO A 571 -29.52 4.65 -5.64
N GLU A 572 -29.40 5.68 -4.82
CA GLU A 572 -28.13 6.02 -4.16
C GLU A 572 -27.64 4.84 -3.31
N SER A 573 -26.32 4.69 -3.22
CA SER A 573 -25.64 3.67 -2.41
C SER A 573 -24.73 4.39 -1.42
N PRO A 574 -25.22 4.71 -0.20
CA PRO A 574 -24.46 5.42 0.82
C PRO A 574 -23.10 4.80 1.15
N ALA A 575 -22.95 3.47 0.96
CA ALA A 575 -21.69 2.76 1.15
C ALA A 575 -20.55 3.24 0.22
N LEU A 576 -20.87 3.91 -0.89
CA LEU A 576 -19.90 4.46 -1.84
C LEU A 576 -19.24 5.76 -1.33
N SER A 577 -19.92 6.54 -0.49
CA SER A 577 -19.34 7.73 0.15
C SER A 577 -18.32 7.34 1.21
N MET A 578 -17.27 8.13 1.35
CA MET A 578 -16.31 7.98 2.46
C MET A 578 -16.90 8.49 3.77
N THR A 579 -17.75 9.51 3.73
CA THR A 579 -18.29 10.16 4.93
C THR A 579 -19.17 9.24 5.78
N THR A 580 -19.82 8.25 5.16
CA THR A 580 -20.62 7.22 5.84
C THR A 580 -19.77 6.18 6.58
N ARG A 581 -18.45 6.18 6.35
CA ARG A 581 -17.46 5.30 6.98
C ARG A 581 -16.32 6.10 7.62
N ALA A 582 -16.60 7.35 7.98
CA ALA A 582 -15.66 8.18 8.74
C ALA A 582 -15.36 7.51 10.10
N PRO A 583 -14.14 7.66 10.64
CA PRO A 583 -13.82 7.18 11.98
C PRO A 583 -14.59 7.94 13.05
N GLU A 584 -14.77 7.28 14.20
CA GLU A 584 -15.44 7.87 15.37
C GLU A 584 -14.45 8.43 16.42
N SER A 585 -13.13 8.32 16.17
CA SER A 585 -12.11 8.74 17.13
C SER A 585 -10.81 9.23 16.45
N PHE A 586 -9.99 9.93 17.23
CA PHE A 586 -8.67 10.40 16.80
C PHE A 586 -7.55 9.35 16.98
N ALA A 587 -7.88 8.13 17.45
CA ALA A 587 -6.89 7.08 17.66
C ALA A 587 -6.16 6.74 16.35
N GLY A 588 -4.84 6.55 16.43
CA GLY A 588 -3.96 6.28 15.29
C GLY A 588 -3.66 7.47 14.37
N ARG A 589 -4.13 8.68 14.72
CA ARG A 589 -3.79 9.95 14.03
C ARG A 589 -2.70 10.72 14.76
N LYS A 590 -2.19 11.77 14.12
CA LYS A 590 -1.09 12.60 14.61
C LYS A 590 -1.56 13.99 15.03
N LEU A 591 -1.24 14.40 16.26
CA LEU A 591 -1.31 15.79 16.72
C LEU A 591 0.07 16.44 16.58
N GLY A 592 0.15 17.54 15.83
CA GLY A 592 1.33 18.39 15.77
C GLY A 592 1.24 19.54 16.76
N ILE A 593 2.12 19.61 17.76
CA ILE A 593 2.13 20.68 18.76
C ILE A 593 3.24 21.68 18.44
N LEU A 594 2.88 22.89 18.03
CA LEU A 594 3.81 24.00 17.87
C LEU A 594 4.09 24.66 19.23
N VAL A 595 5.32 24.54 19.72
CA VAL A 595 5.73 24.95 21.07
C VAL A 595 6.78 26.06 21.02
N THR A 596 6.65 27.06 21.89
CA THR A 596 7.62 28.17 22.04
C THR A 596 8.32 28.16 23.40
N ASP A 597 9.39 28.94 23.54
CA ASP A 597 9.96 29.26 24.85
C ASP A 597 8.89 29.93 25.73
N GLY A 598 8.88 29.62 27.03
CA GLY A 598 7.96 30.17 28.02
C GLY A 598 6.64 29.40 28.19
N VAL A 599 6.39 28.33 27.42
CA VAL A 599 5.21 27.48 27.62
C VAL A 599 5.27 26.78 28.99
N GLU A 600 4.12 26.72 29.67
CA GLU A 600 3.97 25.99 30.93
C GLU A 600 4.10 24.48 30.71
N ALA A 601 4.98 23.83 31.49
CA ALA A 601 5.26 22.40 31.35
C ALA A 601 4.00 21.54 31.54
N THR A 602 3.14 21.92 32.49
CA THR A 602 1.89 21.22 32.79
C THR A 602 0.91 21.25 31.62
N VAL A 603 0.84 22.35 30.86
CA VAL A 603 -0.05 22.47 29.70
C VAL A 603 0.42 21.53 28.58
N LEU A 604 1.71 21.56 28.26
CA LEU A 604 2.31 20.68 27.25
C LEU A 604 2.15 19.20 27.63
N ASP A 605 2.49 18.85 28.87
CA ASP A 605 2.46 17.46 29.34
C ASP A 605 1.04 16.93 29.42
N THR A 606 0.09 17.73 29.93
CA THR A 606 -1.33 17.31 29.99
C THR A 606 -1.89 17.06 28.60
N LEU A 607 -1.67 17.98 27.65
CA LEU A 607 -2.18 17.83 26.28
C LEU A 607 -1.58 16.60 25.60
N ARG A 608 -0.27 16.39 25.74
CA ARG A 608 0.42 15.22 25.21
C ARG A 608 -0.13 13.93 25.82
N ASP A 609 -0.20 13.85 27.15
CA ASP A 609 -0.66 12.66 27.86
C ASP A 609 -2.12 12.32 27.50
N THR A 610 -2.99 13.32 27.36
CA THR A 610 -4.39 13.12 26.94
C THR A 610 -4.47 12.49 25.55
N PHE A 611 -3.73 13.01 24.58
CA PHE A 611 -3.75 12.48 23.21
C PHE A 611 -3.10 11.10 23.11
N GLU A 612 -1.96 10.88 23.78
CA GLU A 612 -1.29 9.57 23.81
C GLU A 612 -2.16 8.50 24.49
N GLN A 613 -2.83 8.83 25.60
CA GLN A 613 -3.81 7.92 26.25
C GLN A 613 -5.05 7.68 25.38
N GLY A 614 -5.42 8.65 24.54
CA GLY A 614 -6.44 8.50 23.50
C GLY A 614 -6.00 7.66 22.29
N GLY A 615 -4.78 7.14 22.28
CA GLY A 615 -4.22 6.33 21.20
C GLY A 615 -3.71 7.14 20.00
N ALA A 616 -3.51 8.46 20.16
CA ALA A 616 -2.92 9.30 19.13
C ALA A 616 -1.39 9.37 19.27
N LEU A 617 -0.74 9.72 18.16
CA LEU A 617 0.68 10.07 18.15
C LEU A 617 0.80 11.58 18.34
N VAL A 618 1.73 12.01 19.19
CA VAL A 618 1.99 13.42 19.45
C VAL A 618 3.42 13.74 19.05
N GLU A 619 3.59 14.75 18.21
CA GLU A 619 4.90 15.22 17.79
C GLU A 619 4.99 16.74 18.05
N THR A 620 6.11 17.17 18.62
CA THR A 620 6.37 18.57 18.97
C THR A 620 7.22 19.27 17.92
N ILE A 621 6.87 20.51 17.62
CA ILE A 621 7.50 21.34 16.60
C ILE A 621 7.95 22.64 17.26
N GLY A 622 9.18 23.06 16.99
CA GLY A 622 9.70 24.33 17.49
C GLY A 622 10.66 24.98 16.50
N LEU A 623 11.23 26.12 16.90
CA LEU A 623 12.19 26.84 16.06
C LEU A 623 13.50 26.07 15.86
N LYS A 624 13.87 25.21 16.83
CA LYS A 624 15.13 24.44 16.87
C LYS A 624 14.88 23.07 17.50
N VAL A 625 15.43 22.00 16.92
CA VAL A 625 15.33 20.63 17.47
C VAL A 625 15.96 20.46 18.86
N GLY A 626 16.97 21.29 19.18
CA GLY A 626 17.52 21.40 20.54
C GLY A 626 16.53 21.94 21.58
N GLY A 627 15.30 22.23 21.17
CA GLY A 627 14.15 22.36 22.05
C GLY A 627 13.71 23.78 22.37
N VAL A 628 12.88 23.86 23.40
CA VAL A 628 12.41 25.08 24.04
C VAL A 628 12.78 25.10 25.52
N THR A 629 12.87 26.30 26.08
CA THR A 629 12.96 26.50 27.53
C THR A 629 11.56 26.78 28.06
N LEU A 630 11.02 25.87 28.87
CA LEU A 630 9.69 25.97 29.47
C LEU A 630 9.65 27.05 30.57
N ALA A 631 8.45 27.43 31.01
CA ALA A 631 8.25 28.47 32.03
C ALA A 631 8.96 28.17 33.37
N ASP A 632 9.11 26.89 33.73
CA ASP A 632 9.82 26.43 34.92
C ASP A 632 11.36 26.44 34.78
N GLY A 633 11.87 26.85 33.60
CA GLY A 633 13.29 26.87 33.25
C GLY A 633 13.84 25.57 32.68
N THR A 634 13.02 24.51 32.60
CA THR A 634 13.43 23.21 32.06
C THR A 634 13.65 23.31 30.55
N ARG A 635 14.77 22.76 30.06
CA ARG A 635 15.03 22.62 28.61
C ARG A 635 14.42 21.32 28.10
N ARG A 636 13.60 21.39 27.07
CA ARG A 636 12.95 20.22 26.47
C ARG A 636 13.16 20.17 24.96
N PRO A 637 13.79 19.11 24.40
CA PRO A 637 13.93 18.94 22.96
C PRO A 637 12.56 18.84 22.30
N VAL A 638 12.48 19.21 21.03
CA VAL A 638 11.29 19.02 20.19
C VAL A 638 11.61 17.99 19.10
N ASP A 639 10.58 17.31 18.61
CA ASP A 639 10.75 16.29 17.57
C ASP A 639 11.19 16.90 16.24
N HIS A 640 10.67 18.09 15.92
CA HIS A 640 10.90 18.73 14.63
C HIS A 640 11.24 20.22 14.72
N LYS A 641 12.04 20.67 13.75
CA LYS A 641 12.12 22.08 13.39
C LYS A 641 10.89 22.44 12.53
N ILE A 642 10.31 23.62 12.73
CA ILE A 642 9.15 24.12 11.97
C ILE A 642 9.29 23.98 10.44
N ASP A 643 10.47 24.21 9.88
CA ASP A 643 10.72 24.09 8.43
C ASP A 643 10.65 22.65 7.90
N GLY A 644 10.88 21.67 8.77
CA GLY A 644 10.89 20.25 8.42
C GLY A 644 9.58 19.53 8.69
N ALA A 645 8.62 20.19 9.36
CA ALA A 645 7.36 19.59 9.76
C ALA A 645 6.18 20.55 9.52
N PRO A 646 5.84 20.83 8.24
CA PRO A 646 4.65 21.61 7.92
C PRO A 646 3.38 20.93 8.44
N SER A 647 2.32 21.71 8.67
CA SER A 647 1.09 21.22 9.29
C SER A 647 0.42 20.09 8.51
N VAL A 648 0.70 19.97 7.21
CA VAL A 648 0.19 18.91 6.32
C VAL A 648 0.59 17.49 6.75
N LEU A 649 1.62 17.33 7.59
CA LEU A 649 2.04 16.02 8.12
C LEU A 649 1.22 15.54 9.32
N PHE A 650 0.35 16.39 9.89
CA PHE A 650 -0.45 16.12 11.09
C PHE A 650 -1.94 16.11 10.76
N ASP A 651 -2.76 15.44 11.57
CA ASP A 651 -4.21 15.38 11.38
C ASP A 651 -4.92 16.54 12.09
N ALA A 652 -4.37 17.01 13.21
CA ALA A 652 -4.76 18.21 13.93
C ALA A 652 -3.51 18.95 14.44
N VAL A 653 -3.66 20.22 14.82
CA VAL A 653 -2.54 21.01 15.36
C VAL A 653 -2.92 21.73 16.64
N ALA A 654 -1.93 21.93 17.52
CA ALA A 654 -2.05 22.77 18.70
C ALA A 654 -0.97 23.85 18.69
N LEU A 655 -1.36 25.10 18.95
CA LEU A 655 -0.49 26.27 18.99
C LEU A 655 -0.27 26.66 20.45
N LEU A 656 0.79 26.11 21.04
CA LEU A 656 1.25 26.46 22.39
C LEU A 656 2.30 27.57 22.27
N GLY A 657 1.84 28.76 21.92
CA GLY A 657 2.66 29.98 21.91
C GLY A 657 2.35 30.84 23.13
N ASP A 658 3.38 31.43 23.74
CA ASP A 658 3.21 32.51 24.71
C ASP A 658 4.29 33.58 24.60
N GLY A 659 3.93 34.81 24.98
CA GLY A 659 4.80 35.98 25.08
C GLY A 659 5.77 36.18 23.91
N THR A 660 7.04 36.47 24.23
CA THR A 660 8.09 36.75 23.25
C THR A 660 8.46 35.53 22.40
N GLY A 661 8.23 34.31 22.91
CA GLY A 661 8.48 33.08 22.16
C GLY A 661 7.52 32.92 20.98
N ALA A 662 6.24 33.26 21.19
CA ALA A 662 5.24 33.31 20.13
C ALA A 662 5.58 34.37 19.07
N GLU A 663 6.05 35.54 19.47
CA GLU A 663 6.47 36.60 18.53
C GLU A 663 7.68 36.20 17.68
N GLU A 664 8.71 35.59 18.30
CA GLU A 664 9.88 35.10 17.56
C GLU A 664 9.49 34.04 16.52
N LEU A 665 8.63 33.10 16.93
CA LEU A 665 8.17 32.04 16.04
C LEU A 665 7.23 32.59 14.95
N ALA A 666 6.36 33.55 15.26
CA ALA A 666 5.49 34.24 14.30
C ALA A 666 6.28 34.97 13.21
N GLY A 667 7.47 35.48 13.53
CA GLY A 667 8.39 36.08 12.55
C GLY A 667 8.99 35.09 11.56
N HIS A 668 8.86 33.78 11.77
CA HIS A 668 9.39 32.75 10.88
C HIS A 668 8.40 32.43 9.74
N PRO A 669 8.81 32.48 8.45
CA PRO A 669 7.90 32.27 7.32
C PRO A 669 7.13 30.94 7.36
N ALA A 670 7.80 29.84 7.77
CA ALA A 670 7.17 28.53 7.88
C ALA A 670 6.00 28.49 8.89
N THR A 671 6.00 29.37 9.90
CA THR A 671 4.90 29.47 10.88
C THR A 671 3.62 29.96 10.22
N ARG A 672 3.73 30.95 9.32
CA ARG A 672 2.59 31.44 8.55
C ARG A 672 1.97 30.30 7.73
N ASP A 673 2.80 29.56 7.01
CA ASP A 673 2.34 28.44 6.19
C ASP A 673 1.73 27.34 7.06
N PHE A 674 2.36 27.00 8.19
CA PHE A 674 1.86 25.99 9.12
C PHE A 674 0.42 26.30 9.59
N VAL A 675 0.18 27.52 10.08
CA VAL A 675 -1.12 27.93 10.60
C VAL A 675 -2.15 28.09 9.48
N SER A 676 -1.78 28.78 8.39
CA SER A 676 -2.66 28.99 7.23
C SER A 676 -3.08 27.67 6.58
N ASP A 677 -2.15 26.72 6.44
CA ASP A 677 -2.44 25.42 5.83
C ASP A 677 -3.30 24.55 6.74
N ALA A 678 -3.04 24.54 8.06
CA ALA A 678 -3.89 23.80 8.99
C ALA A 678 -5.35 24.28 8.90
N PHE A 679 -5.55 25.60 8.82
CA PHE A 679 -6.87 26.19 8.68
C PHE A 679 -7.49 25.86 7.32
N SER A 680 -6.78 26.11 6.22
CA SER A 680 -7.27 25.92 4.84
C SER A 680 -7.47 24.45 4.47
N HIS A 681 -6.84 23.52 5.19
CA HIS A 681 -7.04 22.07 5.05
C HIS A 681 -8.08 21.53 6.03
N TYR A 682 -8.94 22.41 6.58
CA TYR A 682 -10.08 22.05 7.41
C TYR A 682 -9.71 21.33 8.72
N LYS A 683 -8.47 21.44 9.21
CA LYS A 683 -8.04 20.74 10.44
C LYS A 683 -8.64 21.39 11.67
N VAL A 684 -8.78 20.59 12.73
CA VAL A 684 -9.09 21.10 14.07
C VAL A 684 -7.82 21.74 14.65
N ILE A 685 -7.96 22.95 15.19
CA ILE A 685 -6.85 23.77 15.69
C ILE A 685 -7.09 24.08 17.16
N GLY A 686 -6.18 23.65 18.03
CA GLY A 686 -6.12 24.13 19.41
C GLY A 686 -5.17 25.30 19.51
N HIS A 687 -5.47 26.32 20.30
CA HIS A 687 -4.54 27.42 20.55
C HIS A 687 -4.63 27.91 21.99
N LEU A 688 -3.51 28.38 22.55
CA LEU A 688 -3.55 29.16 23.78
C LEU A 688 -3.95 30.61 23.49
N PRO A 689 -4.46 31.36 24.48
CA PRO A 689 -4.68 32.80 24.34
C PRO A 689 -3.40 33.57 23.96
N GLY A 690 -2.24 33.12 24.44
CA GLY A 690 -0.91 33.67 24.12
C GLY A 690 -0.45 33.42 22.67
N ALA A 691 -1.12 32.53 21.93
CA ALA A 691 -0.75 32.17 20.56
C ALA A 691 -1.26 33.15 19.48
N ARG A 692 -1.89 34.26 19.89
CA ARG A 692 -2.47 35.27 18.98
C ARG A 692 -1.49 35.73 17.89
N ALA A 693 -0.22 35.95 18.21
CA ALA A 693 0.79 36.34 17.22
C ALA A 693 0.97 35.28 16.10
N LEU A 694 0.83 34.00 16.42
CA LEU A 694 0.89 32.90 15.45
C LEU A 694 -0.36 32.88 14.55
N LEU A 695 -1.54 33.12 15.13
CA LEU A 695 -2.82 33.22 14.40
C LEU A 695 -2.82 34.43 13.45
N GLU A 696 -2.32 35.58 13.90
CA GLU A 696 -2.15 36.78 13.07
C GLU A 696 -1.16 36.54 11.93
N ALA A 697 -0.02 35.86 12.21
CA ALA A 697 0.95 35.51 11.18
C ALA A 697 0.38 34.57 10.12
N GLY A 698 -0.47 33.61 10.52
CA GLY A 698 -1.22 32.74 9.62
C GLY A 698 -2.35 33.43 8.87
N GLY A 699 -2.75 34.64 9.27
CA GLY A 699 -3.85 35.40 8.67
C GLY A 699 -5.25 34.91 9.06
N ILE A 700 -5.38 34.17 10.17
CA ILE A 700 -6.65 33.53 10.57
C ILE A 700 -7.28 34.10 11.85
N ASP A 701 -6.63 35.04 12.55
CA ASP A 701 -7.13 35.64 13.82
C ASP A 701 -8.56 36.20 13.69
N GLY A 702 -8.91 36.75 12.52
CA GLY A 702 -10.24 37.29 12.23
C GLY A 702 -11.27 36.28 11.71
N SER A 703 -10.89 35.01 11.55
CA SER A 703 -11.66 33.97 10.86
C SER A 703 -11.79 32.68 11.68
N LEU A 704 -11.48 32.72 12.98
CA LEU A 704 -11.62 31.55 13.86
C LEU A 704 -13.08 31.05 13.88
N ASP A 705 -13.25 29.75 13.68
CA ASP A 705 -14.54 29.06 13.67
C ASP A 705 -14.66 28.08 14.85
N GLU A 706 -15.76 27.32 14.91
CA GLU A 706 -16.02 26.37 15.99
C GLU A 706 -15.00 25.22 16.10
N ALA A 707 -14.17 24.99 15.08
CA ALA A 707 -13.09 24.02 15.11
C ALA A 707 -11.73 24.63 15.51
N CYS A 708 -11.72 25.90 15.92
CA CYS A 708 -10.59 26.59 16.54
C CYS A 708 -10.84 26.72 18.05
N HIS A 709 -10.22 25.85 18.85
CA HIS A 709 -10.47 25.72 20.29
C HIS A 709 -9.46 26.50 21.13
N ASP A 710 -9.95 27.34 22.05
CA ASP A 710 -9.12 28.01 23.07
C ASP A 710 -8.77 27.04 24.21
N LEU A 711 -7.56 26.50 24.18
CA LEU A 711 -7.01 25.55 25.15
C LEU A 711 -6.75 26.16 26.54
N GLY A 712 -6.90 27.49 26.70
CA GLY A 712 -6.93 28.12 28.02
C GLY A 712 -8.29 27.97 28.72
N SER A 713 -9.34 27.60 27.98
CA SER A 713 -10.72 27.49 28.48
C SER A 713 -11.36 26.12 28.23
N VAL A 714 -10.90 25.39 27.22
CA VAL A 714 -11.39 24.07 26.81
C VAL A 714 -10.53 22.98 27.45
N ASP A 715 -11.18 21.94 27.96
CA ASP A 715 -10.49 20.77 28.52
C ASP A 715 -9.78 19.97 27.41
N PRO A 716 -8.54 19.49 27.61
CA PRO A 716 -7.84 18.69 26.62
C PRO A 716 -8.61 17.46 26.11
N GLN A 717 -9.47 16.86 26.95
CA GLN A 717 -10.32 15.73 26.54
C GLN A 717 -11.44 16.16 25.58
N GLU A 718 -11.98 17.37 25.78
CA GLU A 718 -12.96 17.97 24.88
C GLU A 718 -12.32 18.30 23.53
N PHE A 719 -11.09 18.85 23.53
CA PHE A 719 -10.33 19.08 22.31
C PHE A 719 -10.00 17.78 21.57
N LEU A 720 -9.57 16.72 22.27
CA LEU A 720 -9.37 15.39 21.68
C LEU A 720 -10.65 14.84 21.04
N ALA A 721 -11.80 15.00 21.71
CA ALA A 721 -13.09 14.57 21.18
C ALA A 721 -13.46 15.34 19.90
N ALA A 722 -13.23 16.66 19.86
CA ALA A 722 -13.45 17.48 18.67
C ALA A 722 -12.56 17.04 17.48
N CYS A 723 -11.30 16.69 17.75
CA CYS A 723 -10.39 16.13 16.74
C CYS A 723 -10.89 14.81 16.12
N GLY A 724 -11.80 14.08 16.78
CA GLY A 724 -12.43 12.87 16.24
C GLY A 724 -13.20 13.08 14.94
N ALA A 725 -13.68 14.30 14.67
CA ALA A 725 -14.30 14.66 13.39
C ALA A 725 -13.30 14.72 12.21
N LEU A 726 -12.00 14.79 12.52
CA LEU A 726 -10.84 14.94 11.62
C LEU A 726 -10.80 16.24 10.80
N ARG A 727 -11.93 16.66 10.24
CA ARG A 727 -12.05 17.82 9.36
C ARG A 727 -13.34 18.59 9.65
N HIS A 728 -13.23 19.91 9.60
CA HIS A 728 -14.36 20.83 9.74
C HIS A 728 -14.81 21.35 8.37
N TRP A 729 -15.58 20.55 7.63
CA TRP A 729 -15.96 20.85 6.24
C TRP A 729 -16.86 22.08 6.04
N ALA A 730 -17.45 22.62 7.10
CA ALA A 730 -18.26 23.83 7.04
C ALA A 730 -17.43 25.13 7.02
N ARG A 731 -16.10 25.03 7.20
CA ARG A 731 -15.18 26.17 7.16
C ARG A 731 -15.24 26.88 5.81
N ASP A 732 -15.33 28.20 5.83
CA ASP A 732 -15.24 29.05 4.66
C ASP A 732 -13.75 29.32 4.35
N VAL A 733 -13.22 28.70 3.28
CA VAL A 733 -11.79 28.77 2.90
C VAL A 733 -11.55 29.31 1.50
#